data_AF-A0A812KDR6-F1
#
_entry.id   AF-A0A812KDR6-F1
#
_cell.length_a   1.000
_cell.length_b   1.000
_cell.length_c   1.000
_cell.angle_alpha   90.00
_cell.angle_beta   90.00
_cell.angle_gamma   90.00
#
_symmetry.space_group_name_H-M   'P 1'
#
loop_
_entity.id
_entity.type
_entity.pdbx_description
1 polymer ?
#
loop_
_entity_poly.entity_id
_entity_poly.type
_entity_poly.pdbx_seq_one_letter_code
_entity_poly.pdbx_strand_id
1 'polypeptide(L)'
;MDTVTESEMAIAVAQDGGIGVLHKNMSIEQQAVEVRNVKRAESGMILDPVTLPQNALVSDAQKMMRDYKIGGIPIIDDQKKLIGIITNRDLRFEKDENRPLREIMTSEGLVTTHENTSLSQAEVILQEHKIEKLPVVKKDNTLIGLITYRDITKLHIKPNACKDDYGRLRVAAAVGVTPDILDRVRALVGSNVDAIVIDTAHGHSRGVVKALEQVKQEFPDLDCVVGNIATADAAKYLADAGADAIKVGIGPGSICTTRVVAGVGVPQLSAVMFAAQGLKGTDVPLIADGGIRFTGDIVKAMAAGADSVMLGSLLAGTKEAPGETIIYEGRRYKTYRGMGSIEAMQEGSKDRYFQDVEDDIKKLVPEGIVGRIAYKGEVGEVMYQFIGGLRAGMGYCGAPNIATLKKTAKFTRMTAAKELGRDTLPSFQKEYQSYREQLAQPYLSDKQVTEELIREAYQRGKYDVRASHIMVQLPREATPADTAAAYEKIVSIKEQLENGADFSELAKRESDDTYSAERGGDLGYFTVFNMVYPFESAAYQTPVNSVSEPVRSQYGYHLVKPTDKREARGEITVAHIMLIDNQSSGEEVSKNAKARIDEIHEKLKKGEDFRKLVAQYSDDKTSAMQDGILQPFGINKMYPEFEEAAFALKDSGDFSEPVKTPVGWHIIQLVKPAKSKAFAEAKAELKNKVERDV
;
A
#
# COMPACT_ATOMS: atom_id res chain seq x y z
N MET A 1 15.45 1.41 -2.81
CA MET A 1 14.79 2.72 -2.51
C MET A 1 14.24 2.65 -1.10
N ASP A 2 14.16 3.77 -0.39
CA ASP A 2 13.69 3.85 1.02
C ASP A 2 12.21 3.55 1.24
N THR A 3 11.40 3.53 0.18
CA THR A 3 9.99 3.05 0.21
C THR A 3 9.83 1.70 -0.48
N VAL A 4 10.91 0.93 -0.65
CA VAL A 4 10.85 -0.38 -1.33
C VAL A 4 11.68 -1.44 -0.61
N THR A 5 12.94 -1.17 -0.25
CA THR A 5 13.86 -2.25 0.13
C THR A 5 14.70 -1.91 1.36
N GLU A 6 14.26 -2.44 2.49
CA GLU A 6 15.06 -2.70 3.70
C GLU A 6 15.20 -4.23 3.89
N SER A 7 15.70 -4.69 5.04
CA SER A 7 15.99 -6.10 5.30
C SER A 7 14.78 -7.02 5.13
N GLU A 8 13.57 -6.62 5.56
CA GLU A 8 12.37 -7.46 5.39
C GLU A 8 12.08 -7.79 3.92
N MET A 9 12.05 -6.78 3.05
CA MET A 9 11.90 -6.96 1.62
C MET A 9 13.05 -7.79 1.03
N ALA A 10 14.29 -7.48 1.40
CA ALA A 10 15.46 -8.18 0.87
C ALA A 10 15.47 -9.67 1.23
N ILE A 11 15.08 -10.01 2.46
CA ILE A 11 14.92 -11.39 2.93
C ILE A 11 13.86 -12.11 2.09
N ALA A 12 12.67 -11.53 1.98
CA ALA A 12 11.55 -12.17 1.30
C ALA A 12 11.82 -12.37 -0.21
N VAL A 13 12.41 -11.36 -0.87
CA VAL A 13 12.81 -11.48 -2.28
C VAL A 13 13.90 -12.53 -2.47
N ALA A 14 14.90 -12.59 -1.59
CA ALA A 14 15.95 -13.60 -1.66
C ALA A 14 15.39 -15.02 -1.44
N GLN A 15 14.42 -15.20 -0.53
CA GLN A 15 13.74 -16.48 -0.32
C GLN A 15 13.00 -16.99 -1.56
N ASP A 16 12.52 -16.09 -2.42
CA ASP A 16 11.85 -16.44 -3.68
C ASP A 16 12.79 -16.46 -4.90
N GLY A 17 14.11 -16.38 -4.67
CA GLY A 17 15.14 -16.53 -5.70
C GLY A 17 15.58 -15.24 -6.40
N GLY A 18 15.13 -14.08 -5.90
CA GLY A 18 15.62 -12.77 -6.33
C GLY A 18 16.79 -12.27 -5.47
N ILE A 19 17.08 -10.98 -5.55
CA ILE A 19 18.00 -10.28 -4.65
C ILE A 19 17.46 -8.89 -4.34
N GLY A 20 17.52 -8.48 -3.07
CA GLY A 20 17.17 -7.13 -2.63
C GLY A 20 18.38 -6.19 -2.68
N VAL A 21 18.15 -4.93 -3.10
CA VAL A 21 19.15 -3.85 -3.03
C VAL A 21 18.75 -2.86 -1.94
N LEU A 22 19.45 -2.92 -0.81
CA LEU A 22 19.25 -2.00 0.32
C LEU A 22 19.59 -0.57 -0.09
N HIS A 23 18.72 0.40 0.22
CA HIS A 23 19.00 1.81 -0.11
C HIS A 23 20.12 2.38 0.77
N LYS A 24 20.70 3.50 0.30
CA LYS A 24 21.75 4.26 1.00
C LYS A 24 21.22 5.45 1.81
N ASN A 25 19.91 5.69 1.80
CA ASN A 25 19.25 6.81 2.49
C ASN A 25 19.18 6.56 4.02
N MET A 26 20.35 6.31 4.63
CA MET A 26 20.57 5.99 6.03
C MET A 26 22.09 6.07 6.33
N SER A 27 22.46 6.03 7.61
CA SER A 27 23.89 6.05 7.99
C SER A 27 24.63 4.80 7.46
N ILE A 28 25.96 4.88 7.40
CA ILE A 28 26.81 3.73 6.99
C ILE A 28 26.56 2.53 7.92
N GLU A 29 26.50 2.79 9.22
CA GLU A 29 26.29 1.79 10.26
C GLU A 29 24.91 1.14 10.15
N GLN A 30 23.87 1.95 9.90
CA GLN A 30 22.50 1.45 9.72
C GLN A 30 22.40 0.56 8.48
N GLN A 31 23.00 0.96 7.36
CA GLN A 31 22.99 0.14 6.14
C GLN A 31 23.73 -1.19 6.34
N ALA A 32 24.85 -1.16 7.06
CA ALA A 32 25.59 -2.36 7.44
C ALA A 32 24.78 -3.28 8.38
N VAL A 33 23.99 -2.71 9.30
CA VAL A 33 23.05 -3.47 10.14
C VAL A 33 21.97 -4.14 9.29
N GLU A 34 21.38 -3.44 8.31
CA GLU A 34 20.39 -4.03 7.40
C GLU A 34 20.97 -5.20 6.60
N VAL A 35 22.20 -5.08 6.07
CA VAL A 35 22.92 -6.19 5.43
C VAL A 35 23.02 -7.38 6.39
N ARG A 36 23.49 -7.12 7.62
CA ARG A 36 23.67 -8.16 8.65
C ARG A 36 22.36 -8.86 9.00
N ASN A 37 21.26 -8.12 9.06
CA ASN A 37 19.92 -8.66 9.31
C ASN A 37 19.54 -9.66 8.21
N VAL A 38 19.78 -9.33 6.93
CA VAL A 38 19.51 -10.26 5.81
C VAL A 38 20.42 -11.48 5.88
N LYS A 39 21.74 -11.30 6.07
CA LYS A 39 22.70 -12.41 6.15
C LYS A 39 22.46 -13.36 7.34
N ARG A 40 21.79 -12.88 8.40
CA ARG A 40 21.43 -13.68 9.59
C ARG A 40 20.02 -14.28 9.54
N ALA A 41 19.17 -13.87 8.60
CA ALA A 41 17.78 -14.32 8.54
C ALA A 41 17.67 -15.83 8.26
N GLU A 42 18.56 -16.32 7.40
CA GLU A 42 18.80 -17.74 7.19
C GLU A 42 20.30 -17.95 7.03
N SER A 43 20.82 -19.03 7.59
CA SER A 43 22.17 -19.49 7.27
C SER A 43 22.13 -21.00 7.18
N GLY A 44 22.77 -21.58 6.17
CA GLY A 44 23.01 -23.02 6.18
C GLY A 44 23.90 -23.40 7.36
N MET A 45 24.91 -22.58 7.62
CA MET A 45 25.82 -22.71 8.75
C MET A 45 26.03 -21.33 9.40
N ILE A 46 25.78 -21.24 10.70
CA ILE A 46 26.03 -20.03 11.49
C ILE A 46 27.53 -19.96 11.74
N LEU A 47 28.21 -19.03 11.07
CA LEU A 47 29.62 -18.69 11.32
C LEU A 47 29.73 -17.87 12.61
N ASP A 48 30.70 -18.20 13.46
CA ASP A 48 30.92 -17.56 14.78
C ASP A 48 29.65 -17.57 15.65
N PRO A 49 29.12 -18.76 16.00
CA PRO A 49 27.91 -18.87 16.80
C PRO A 49 28.11 -18.22 18.16
N VAL A 50 27.03 -17.71 18.75
CA VAL A 50 27.05 -17.24 20.14
C VAL A 50 27.48 -18.39 21.05
N THR A 51 28.55 -18.18 21.81
CA THR A 51 29.14 -19.17 22.73
C THR A 51 29.15 -18.68 24.17
N LEU A 52 29.28 -19.61 25.12
CA LEU A 52 29.57 -19.30 26.52
C LEU A 52 30.83 -20.02 27.00
N PRO A 53 31.59 -19.42 27.94
CA PRO A 53 32.74 -20.08 28.54
C PRO A 53 32.31 -21.18 29.51
N GLN A 54 33.24 -22.10 29.82
CA GLN A 54 33.00 -23.24 30.70
C GLN A 54 32.54 -22.91 32.14
N ASN A 55 32.83 -21.70 32.61
CA ASN A 55 32.49 -21.20 33.94
C ASN A 55 31.18 -20.39 33.98
N ALA A 56 30.48 -20.27 32.85
CA ALA A 56 29.21 -19.56 32.79
C ALA A 56 28.11 -20.23 33.65
N LEU A 57 27.15 -19.43 34.06
CA LEU A 57 26.02 -19.86 34.90
C LEU A 57 24.73 -20.04 34.08
N VAL A 58 23.73 -20.67 34.69
CA VAL A 58 22.37 -20.80 34.11
C VAL A 58 21.79 -19.44 33.73
N SER A 59 21.94 -18.42 34.58
CA SER A 59 21.49 -17.05 34.32
C SER A 59 22.09 -16.45 33.06
N ASP A 60 23.39 -16.68 32.80
CA ASP A 60 24.08 -16.21 31.60
C ASP A 60 23.48 -16.85 30.34
N ALA A 61 23.27 -18.16 30.35
CA ALA A 61 22.65 -18.88 29.23
C ALA A 61 21.23 -18.41 28.97
N GLN A 62 20.40 -18.28 30.01
CA GLN A 62 19.04 -17.80 29.85
C GLN A 62 18.98 -16.37 29.32
N LYS A 63 19.88 -15.49 29.79
CA LYS A 63 20.00 -14.12 29.28
C LYS A 63 20.36 -14.12 27.79
N MET A 64 21.41 -14.85 27.40
CA MET A 64 21.83 -14.93 26.00
C MET A 64 20.75 -15.54 25.10
N MET A 65 20.05 -16.57 25.55
CA MET A 65 18.94 -17.16 24.79
C MET A 65 17.78 -16.19 24.59
N ARG A 66 17.45 -15.35 25.60
CA ARG A 66 16.44 -14.30 25.47
C ARG A 66 16.88 -13.18 24.54
N ASP A 67 18.08 -12.64 24.76
CA ASP A 67 18.60 -11.47 24.03
C ASP A 67 18.79 -11.79 22.54
N TYR A 68 19.34 -12.98 22.23
CA TYR A 68 19.61 -13.40 20.85
C TYR A 68 18.50 -14.27 20.23
N LYS A 69 17.44 -14.60 20.99
CA LYS A 69 16.32 -15.47 20.55
C LYS A 69 16.80 -16.82 19.98
N ILE A 70 17.80 -17.41 20.61
CA ILE A 70 18.40 -18.70 20.23
C ILE A 70 18.06 -19.79 21.25
N GLY A 71 17.88 -21.02 20.79
CA GLY A 71 17.49 -22.15 21.64
C GLY A 71 18.63 -23.08 22.06
N GLY A 72 19.87 -22.71 21.81
CA GLY A 72 21.04 -23.50 22.20
C GLY A 72 22.36 -22.80 21.90
N ILE A 73 23.32 -23.00 22.80
CA ILE A 73 24.57 -22.27 22.89
C ILE A 73 25.71 -23.27 23.06
N PRO A 74 26.67 -23.34 22.14
CA PRO A 74 27.90 -24.10 22.34
C PRO A 74 28.73 -23.52 23.50
N ILE A 75 29.33 -24.41 24.28
CA ILE A 75 30.22 -24.06 25.39
C ILE A 75 31.65 -24.32 24.94
N ILE A 76 32.54 -23.35 25.16
CA ILE A 76 33.95 -23.40 24.73
C ILE A 76 34.92 -23.19 25.89
N ASP A 77 36.15 -23.67 25.71
CA ASP A 77 37.29 -23.32 26.56
C ASP A 77 37.98 -22.01 26.12
N ASP A 78 39.02 -21.61 26.85
CA ASP A 78 39.80 -20.39 26.58
C ASP A 78 40.53 -20.45 25.21
N GLN A 79 40.69 -21.65 24.63
CA GLN A 79 41.28 -21.90 23.32
C GLN A 79 40.23 -22.06 22.21
N LYS A 80 38.95 -21.75 22.48
CA LYS A 80 37.80 -21.90 21.57
C LYS A 80 37.47 -23.34 21.18
N LYS A 81 37.94 -24.34 21.93
CA LYS A 81 37.55 -25.73 21.69
C LYS A 81 36.17 -25.99 22.23
N LEU A 82 35.38 -26.77 21.47
CA LEU A 82 34.04 -27.16 21.88
C LEU A 82 34.12 -28.17 23.04
N ILE A 83 33.53 -27.83 24.17
CA ILE A 83 33.48 -28.70 25.37
C ILE A 83 32.07 -29.19 25.70
N GLY A 84 31.04 -28.54 25.15
CA GLY A 84 29.65 -28.88 25.44
C GLY A 84 28.65 -28.06 24.61
N ILE A 85 27.37 -28.38 24.77
CA ILE A 85 26.27 -27.55 24.28
C ILE A 85 25.16 -27.51 25.33
N ILE A 86 24.57 -26.34 25.53
CA ILE A 86 23.38 -26.16 26.36
C ILE A 86 22.19 -25.78 25.48
N THR A 87 21.01 -26.31 25.76
CA THR A 87 19.79 -26.07 24.98
C THR A 87 18.61 -25.67 25.87
N ASN A 88 17.53 -25.18 25.25
CA ASN A 88 16.27 -24.90 25.94
C ASN A 88 15.71 -26.11 26.71
N ARG A 89 16.04 -27.35 26.29
CA ARG A 89 15.57 -28.56 26.99
C ARG A 89 16.28 -28.71 28.33
N ASP A 90 17.58 -28.42 28.38
CA ASP A 90 18.42 -28.58 29.57
C ASP A 90 18.07 -27.54 30.63
N LEU A 91 17.67 -26.33 30.21
CA LEU A 91 17.31 -25.22 31.11
C LEU A 91 15.83 -25.21 31.53
N ARG A 92 14.96 -26.00 30.90
CA ARG A 92 13.49 -25.85 31.02
C ARG A 92 12.95 -25.97 32.45
N PHE A 93 13.59 -26.80 33.27
CA PHE A 93 13.16 -27.09 34.64
C PHE A 93 14.21 -26.66 35.68
N GLU A 94 15.26 -25.98 35.26
CA GLU A 94 16.29 -25.48 36.16
C GLU A 94 15.79 -24.22 36.88
N LYS A 95 15.90 -24.22 38.20
CA LYS A 95 15.40 -23.14 39.07
C LYS A 95 16.54 -22.37 39.74
N ASP A 96 17.73 -22.97 39.82
CA ASP A 96 18.91 -22.31 40.38
C ASP A 96 19.67 -21.56 39.29
N GLU A 97 19.50 -20.24 39.28
CA GLU A 97 20.15 -19.34 38.32
C GLU A 97 21.68 -19.26 38.49
N ASN A 98 22.21 -19.65 39.65
CA ASN A 98 23.64 -19.59 39.97
C ASN A 98 24.36 -20.92 39.72
N ARG A 99 23.65 -21.95 39.24
CA ARG A 99 24.26 -23.24 38.97
C ARG A 99 25.23 -23.15 37.77
N PRO A 100 26.44 -23.72 37.86
CA PRO A 100 27.38 -23.74 36.75
C PRO A 100 26.88 -24.58 35.56
N LEU A 101 27.03 -24.07 34.32
CA LEU A 101 26.58 -24.78 33.12
C LEU A 101 27.26 -26.13 32.91
N ARG A 102 28.51 -26.29 33.34
CA ARG A 102 29.27 -27.55 33.24
C ARG A 102 28.56 -28.75 33.86
N GLU A 103 27.66 -28.53 34.82
CA GLU A 103 26.93 -29.59 35.52
C GLU A 103 25.67 -30.07 34.78
N ILE A 104 25.20 -29.29 33.81
CA ILE A 104 23.91 -29.52 33.12
C ILE A 104 24.04 -29.55 31.60
N MET A 105 25.14 -29.04 31.04
CA MET A 105 25.39 -29.09 29.60
C MET A 105 25.59 -30.54 29.13
N THR A 106 25.26 -30.79 27.87
CA THR A 106 25.69 -32.04 27.22
C THR A 106 27.18 -31.91 26.90
N SER A 107 28.02 -32.74 27.51
CA SER A 107 29.48 -32.75 27.33
C SER A 107 30.02 -34.06 26.72
N GLU A 108 29.31 -35.17 26.90
CA GLU A 108 29.65 -36.48 26.34
C GLU A 108 28.76 -36.82 25.14
N GLY A 109 29.32 -37.55 24.17
CA GLY A 109 28.57 -37.97 22.98
C GLY A 109 28.15 -36.81 22.07
N LEU A 110 28.87 -35.69 22.10
CA LEU A 110 28.63 -34.54 21.22
C LEU A 110 28.78 -34.95 19.76
N VAL A 111 27.65 -34.96 19.05
CA VAL A 111 27.63 -35.14 17.61
C VAL A 111 28.08 -33.83 16.99
N THR A 112 29.17 -33.87 16.23
CA THR A 112 29.76 -32.72 15.54
C THR A 112 29.99 -33.03 14.08
N THR A 113 30.28 -32.00 13.29
CA THR A 113 30.67 -32.16 11.89
C THR A 113 31.86 -31.26 11.53
N HIS A 114 32.31 -31.32 10.27
CA HIS A 114 33.51 -30.62 9.80
C HIS A 114 33.18 -29.52 8.78
N GLU A 115 34.14 -28.65 8.51
CA GLU A 115 34.00 -27.46 7.65
C GLU A 115 33.54 -27.76 6.21
N ASN A 116 33.80 -28.98 5.72
CA ASN A 116 33.44 -29.41 4.36
C ASN A 116 32.11 -30.15 4.28
N THR A 117 31.36 -30.25 5.38
CA THR A 117 30.05 -30.92 5.39
C THR A 117 29.01 -30.09 4.68
N SER A 118 28.42 -30.64 3.62
CA SER A 118 27.30 -30.01 2.94
C SER A 118 26.03 -30.01 3.80
N LEU A 119 25.10 -29.10 3.52
CA LEU A 119 23.82 -29.03 4.26
C LEU A 119 22.99 -30.31 4.14
N SER A 120 23.01 -30.97 2.97
CA SER A 120 22.36 -32.26 2.77
C SER A 120 22.97 -33.37 3.63
N GLN A 121 24.29 -33.36 3.84
CA GLN A 121 24.95 -34.31 4.75
C GLN A 121 24.64 -33.97 6.21
N ALA A 122 24.65 -32.68 6.57
CA ALA A 122 24.28 -32.23 7.90
C ALA A 122 22.83 -32.61 8.26
N GLU A 123 21.91 -32.57 7.30
CA GLU A 123 20.53 -33.04 7.46
C GLU A 123 20.46 -34.51 7.88
N VAL A 124 21.19 -35.38 7.18
CA VAL A 124 21.26 -36.80 7.50
C VAL A 124 21.79 -36.99 8.93
N ILE A 125 22.86 -36.29 9.32
CA ILE A 125 23.44 -36.37 10.67
C ILE A 125 22.42 -35.93 11.73
N LEU A 126 21.76 -34.78 11.53
CA LEU A 126 20.74 -34.27 12.47
C LEU A 126 19.56 -35.25 12.61
N GLN A 127 19.12 -35.86 11.51
CA GLN A 127 18.01 -36.81 11.48
C GLN A 127 18.38 -38.14 12.17
N GLU A 128 19.53 -38.71 11.85
CA GLU A 128 20.02 -39.97 12.43
C GLU A 128 20.17 -39.87 13.94
N HIS A 129 20.75 -38.76 14.42
CA HIS A 129 21.02 -38.55 15.84
C HIS A 129 19.86 -37.87 16.59
N LYS A 130 18.79 -37.48 15.87
CA LYS A 130 17.58 -36.82 16.42
C LYS A 130 17.90 -35.57 17.26
N ILE A 131 18.83 -34.76 16.77
CA ILE A 131 19.29 -33.53 17.40
C ILE A 131 18.89 -32.32 16.56
N GLU A 132 18.77 -31.14 17.21
CA GLU A 132 18.37 -29.91 16.53
C GLU A 132 19.56 -29.01 16.15
N LYS A 133 20.75 -29.30 16.66
CA LYS A 133 21.94 -28.44 16.58
C LYS A 133 23.17 -29.31 16.36
N LEU A 134 23.95 -28.95 15.34
CA LEU A 134 25.15 -29.67 14.94
C LEU A 134 26.33 -28.70 14.91
N PRO A 135 27.17 -28.69 15.96
CA PRO A 135 28.40 -27.90 15.98
C PRO A 135 29.35 -28.34 14.87
N VAL A 136 29.97 -27.35 14.22
CA VAL A 136 30.98 -27.55 13.18
C VAL A 136 32.34 -27.23 13.77
N VAL A 137 33.26 -28.21 13.73
CA VAL A 137 34.58 -28.13 14.36
C VAL A 137 35.70 -28.44 13.38
N LYS A 138 36.87 -27.82 13.61
CA LYS A 138 38.14 -28.18 12.96
C LYS A 138 38.66 -29.52 13.50
N LYS A 139 39.72 -30.04 12.87
CA LYS A 139 40.40 -31.28 13.32
C LYS A 139 40.92 -31.23 14.75
N ASP A 140 41.21 -30.03 15.29
CA ASP A 140 41.70 -29.82 16.65
C ASP A 140 40.57 -29.56 17.68
N ASN A 141 39.31 -29.77 17.26
CA ASN A 141 38.07 -29.52 18.01
C ASN A 141 37.76 -28.04 18.28
N THR A 142 38.39 -27.11 17.57
CA THR A 142 38.03 -25.70 17.61
C THR A 142 36.66 -25.49 16.95
N LEU A 143 35.74 -24.83 17.66
CA LEU A 143 34.42 -24.49 17.13
C LEU A 143 34.52 -23.41 16.06
N ILE A 144 33.95 -23.67 14.89
CA ILE A 144 33.93 -22.71 13.77
C ILE A 144 32.52 -22.35 13.32
N GLY A 145 31.52 -23.18 13.62
CA GLY A 145 30.16 -22.92 13.20
C GLY A 145 29.10 -23.75 13.91
N LEU A 146 27.84 -23.48 13.59
CA LEU A 146 26.69 -24.23 14.09
C LEU A 146 25.64 -24.38 12.98
N ILE A 147 25.23 -25.62 12.70
CA ILE A 147 24.10 -25.90 11.80
C ILE A 147 22.87 -26.21 12.65
N THR A 148 21.70 -25.67 12.30
CA THR A 148 20.47 -25.93 13.04
C THR A 148 19.42 -26.62 12.17
N TYR A 149 18.62 -27.49 12.79
CA TYR A 149 17.51 -28.16 12.11
C TYR A 149 16.51 -27.16 11.51
N ARG A 150 16.29 -26.03 12.19
CA ARG A 150 15.43 -24.94 11.69
C ARG A 150 15.90 -24.43 10.33
N ASP A 151 17.20 -24.28 10.14
CA ASP A 151 17.76 -23.75 8.89
C ASP A 151 17.66 -24.76 7.74
N ILE A 152 17.74 -26.06 8.04
CA ILE A 152 17.51 -27.13 7.06
C ILE A 152 16.03 -27.19 6.64
N THR A 153 15.10 -27.05 7.58
CA THR A 153 13.66 -27.01 7.26
C THR A 153 13.33 -25.83 6.35
N LYS A 154 13.98 -24.67 6.55
CA LYS A 154 13.78 -23.50 5.67
C LYS A 154 14.19 -23.76 4.22
N LEU A 155 15.26 -24.52 3.98
CA LEU A 155 15.68 -24.93 2.63
C LEU A 155 14.60 -25.74 1.90
N HIS A 156 13.88 -26.60 2.62
CA HIS A 156 12.79 -27.39 2.04
C HIS A 156 11.56 -26.53 1.70
N ILE A 157 11.27 -25.50 2.50
CA ILE A 157 10.12 -24.61 2.28
C ILE A 157 10.39 -23.65 1.10
N LYS A 158 11.64 -23.16 0.97
CA LYS A 158 12.05 -22.20 -0.07
C LYS A 158 13.24 -22.76 -0.88
N PRO A 159 13.01 -23.77 -1.75
CA PRO A 159 14.09 -24.44 -2.48
C PRO A 159 14.76 -23.56 -3.55
N ASN A 160 14.09 -22.50 -4.00
CA ASN A 160 14.62 -21.57 -4.99
C ASN A 160 15.31 -20.35 -4.36
N ALA A 161 15.55 -20.35 -3.04
CA ALA A 161 16.14 -19.21 -2.36
C ALA A 161 17.54 -18.88 -2.90
N CYS A 162 17.80 -17.59 -3.13
CA CYS A 162 19.07 -17.06 -3.59
C CYS A 162 20.05 -17.00 -2.41
N LYS A 163 20.96 -17.98 -2.34
CA LYS A 163 21.89 -18.15 -1.23
C LYS A 163 23.35 -18.06 -1.67
N ASP A 164 24.21 -17.65 -0.74
CA ASP A 164 25.66 -17.76 -0.87
C ASP A 164 26.15 -19.17 -0.54
N ASP A 165 27.45 -19.39 -0.68
CA ASP A 165 28.07 -20.71 -0.47
C ASP A 165 27.97 -21.20 0.99
N TYR A 166 27.65 -20.31 1.94
CA TYR A 166 27.40 -20.62 3.35
C TYR A 166 25.91 -20.85 3.64
N GLY A 167 25.06 -20.84 2.61
CA GLY A 167 23.62 -20.99 2.72
C GLY A 167 22.91 -19.76 3.30
N ARG A 168 23.56 -18.60 3.35
CA ARG A 168 22.94 -17.34 3.78
C ARG A 168 22.26 -16.67 2.60
N LEU A 169 21.16 -15.95 2.84
CA LEU A 169 20.49 -15.21 1.77
C LEU A 169 21.45 -14.18 1.15
N ARG A 170 21.42 -14.03 -0.18
CA ARG A 170 22.20 -12.99 -0.87
C ARG A 170 21.52 -11.63 -0.75
N VAL A 171 22.33 -10.59 -0.60
CA VAL A 171 21.87 -9.20 -0.50
C VAL A 171 22.86 -8.25 -1.17
N ALA A 172 22.31 -7.23 -1.82
CA ALA A 172 23.08 -6.13 -2.38
C ALA A 172 22.77 -4.81 -1.65
N ALA A 173 23.67 -3.83 -1.78
CA ALA A 173 23.47 -2.50 -1.20
C ALA A 173 23.83 -1.39 -2.18
N ALA A 174 23.01 -0.35 -2.25
CA ALA A 174 23.29 0.83 -3.06
C ALA A 174 24.38 1.69 -2.39
N VAL A 175 25.24 2.31 -3.20
CA VAL A 175 26.24 3.30 -2.77
C VAL A 175 26.24 4.51 -3.70
N GLY A 176 26.59 5.67 -3.16
CA GLY A 176 26.74 6.92 -3.91
C GLY A 176 28.14 7.14 -4.45
N VAL A 177 28.29 8.14 -5.32
CA VAL A 177 29.60 8.60 -5.79
C VAL A 177 30.00 9.78 -4.93
N THR A 178 30.39 9.50 -3.70
CA THR A 178 30.71 10.46 -2.64
C THR A 178 32.13 10.23 -2.10
N PRO A 179 32.74 11.23 -1.44
CA PRO A 179 34.09 11.07 -0.87
C PRO A 179 34.22 9.92 0.15
N ASP A 180 33.13 9.57 0.83
CA ASP A 180 33.05 8.51 1.85
C ASP A 180 32.70 7.12 1.29
N ILE A 181 32.67 6.94 -0.04
CA ILE A 181 32.25 5.67 -0.67
C ILE A 181 33.05 4.47 -0.13
N LEU A 182 34.37 4.60 0.07
CA LEU A 182 35.20 3.51 0.55
C LEU A 182 34.88 3.14 2.01
N ASP A 183 34.57 4.12 2.86
CA ASP A 183 34.18 3.86 4.25
C ASP A 183 32.84 3.12 4.31
N ARG A 184 31.88 3.52 3.46
CA ARG A 184 30.61 2.82 3.32
C ARG A 184 30.81 1.39 2.82
N VAL A 185 31.59 1.19 1.75
CA VAL A 185 31.84 -0.15 1.19
C VAL A 185 32.58 -1.04 2.20
N ARG A 186 33.57 -0.53 2.94
CA ARG A 186 34.24 -1.27 4.03
C ARG A 186 33.25 -1.80 5.06
N ALA A 187 32.31 -0.96 5.51
CA ALA A 187 31.32 -1.36 6.50
C ALA A 187 30.34 -2.42 5.95
N LEU A 188 29.95 -2.31 4.68
CA LEU A 188 29.08 -3.26 4.00
C LEU A 188 29.77 -4.62 3.78
N VAL A 189 31.02 -4.62 3.30
CA VAL A 189 31.86 -5.81 3.16
C VAL A 189 32.11 -6.46 4.52
N GLY A 190 32.39 -5.67 5.55
CA GLY A 190 32.49 -6.13 6.94
C GLY A 190 31.20 -6.76 7.49
N SER A 191 30.06 -6.49 6.84
CA SER A 191 28.77 -7.13 7.15
C SER A 191 28.38 -8.22 6.14
N ASN A 192 29.31 -8.61 5.25
CA ASN A 192 29.16 -9.65 4.24
C ASN A 192 28.09 -9.37 3.16
N VAL A 193 28.05 -8.14 2.65
CA VAL A 193 27.28 -7.84 1.43
C VAL A 193 27.80 -8.66 0.24
N ASP A 194 26.91 -9.14 -0.62
CA ASP A 194 27.29 -9.98 -1.77
C ASP A 194 27.62 -9.16 -3.02
N ALA A 195 26.97 -8.00 -3.19
CA ALA A 195 27.23 -7.08 -4.29
C ALA A 195 26.91 -5.63 -3.88
N ILE A 196 27.54 -4.66 -4.54
CA ILE A 196 27.15 -3.26 -4.40
C ILE A 196 26.57 -2.70 -5.71
N VAL A 197 25.75 -1.68 -5.58
CA VAL A 197 25.17 -0.95 -6.72
C VAL A 197 25.61 0.51 -6.64
N ILE A 198 26.58 0.91 -7.47
CA ILE A 198 26.97 2.30 -7.64
C ILE A 198 25.83 3.01 -8.37
N ASP A 199 25.02 3.76 -7.62
CA ASP A 199 23.73 4.29 -8.04
C ASP A 199 23.80 5.80 -8.26
N THR A 200 23.80 6.21 -9.52
CA THR A 200 23.75 7.61 -9.98
C THR A 200 22.69 7.81 -11.06
N ALA A 201 22.20 9.05 -11.23
CA ALA A 201 21.33 9.39 -12.36
C ALA A 201 22.05 9.29 -13.72
N HIS A 202 23.38 9.50 -13.75
CA HIS A 202 24.18 9.47 -14.99
C HIS A 202 25.49 8.70 -14.81
N GLY A 203 25.46 7.41 -15.12
CA GLY A 203 26.58 6.48 -14.99
C GLY A 203 27.73 6.73 -15.98
N HIS A 204 27.49 7.41 -17.10
CA HIS A 204 28.51 7.71 -18.11
C HIS A 204 29.38 8.92 -17.70
N SER A 205 29.92 8.89 -16.49
CA SER A 205 30.68 9.98 -15.90
C SER A 205 32.05 9.50 -15.42
N ARG A 206 33.07 10.36 -15.57
CA ARG A 206 34.42 10.09 -15.08
C ARG A 206 34.47 9.87 -13.57
N GLY A 207 33.62 10.55 -12.79
CA GLY A 207 33.55 10.37 -11.35
C GLY A 207 33.11 8.96 -10.95
N VAL A 208 32.15 8.40 -11.70
CA VAL A 208 31.62 7.04 -11.49
C VAL A 208 32.71 6.00 -11.74
N VAL A 209 33.44 6.11 -12.85
CA VAL A 209 34.53 5.17 -13.17
C VAL A 209 35.64 5.24 -12.13
N LYS A 210 36.04 6.43 -11.69
CA LYS A 210 37.04 6.56 -10.62
C LYS A 210 36.60 5.88 -9.32
N ALA A 211 35.33 6.03 -8.94
CA ALA A 211 34.78 5.38 -7.77
C ALA A 211 34.76 3.85 -7.91
N LEU A 212 34.37 3.34 -9.09
CA LEU A 212 34.44 1.92 -9.42
C LEU A 212 35.88 1.37 -9.31
N GLU A 213 36.85 2.04 -9.94
CA GLU A 213 38.26 1.66 -9.90
C GLU A 213 38.79 1.61 -8.46
N GLN A 214 38.47 2.61 -7.65
CA GLN A 214 38.84 2.65 -6.23
C GLN A 214 38.26 1.47 -5.44
N VAL A 215 36.98 1.15 -5.66
CA VAL A 215 36.33 0.02 -4.98
C VAL A 215 36.94 -1.31 -5.43
N LYS A 216 37.10 -1.55 -6.73
CA LYS A 216 37.69 -2.80 -7.25
C LYS A 216 39.16 -2.95 -6.87
N GLN A 217 39.88 -1.85 -6.66
CA GLN A 217 41.27 -1.90 -6.17
C GLN A 217 41.35 -2.43 -4.72
N GLU A 218 40.42 -2.03 -3.85
CA GLU A 218 40.41 -2.49 -2.45
C GLU A 218 39.67 -3.82 -2.27
N PHE A 219 38.62 -4.07 -3.06
CA PHE A 219 37.76 -5.24 -2.99
C PHE A 219 37.62 -5.90 -4.38
N PRO A 220 38.65 -6.59 -4.89
CA PRO A 220 38.67 -7.15 -6.24
C PRO A 220 37.58 -8.21 -6.48
N ASP A 221 37.24 -8.97 -5.44
CA ASP A 221 36.26 -10.06 -5.50
C ASP A 221 34.81 -9.60 -5.26
N LEU A 222 34.59 -8.32 -4.95
CA LEU A 222 33.24 -7.79 -4.73
C LEU A 222 32.57 -7.47 -6.08
N ASP A 223 31.36 -8.01 -6.27
CA ASP A 223 30.53 -7.71 -7.44
C ASP A 223 30.04 -6.25 -7.41
N CYS A 224 30.34 -5.50 -8.46
CA CYS A 224 30.01 -4.09 -8.60
C CYS A 224 29.06 -3.86 -9.78
N VAL A 225 27.78 -3.60 -9.48
CA VAL A 225 26.77 -3.17 -10.45
C VAL A 225 26.86 -1.65 -10.62
N VAL A 226 26.88 -1.16 -11.86
CA VAL A 226 27.02 0.28 -12.13
C VAL A 226 25.92 0.81 -13.04
N GLY A 227 25.35 1.96 -12.66
CA GLY A 227 24.36 2.65 -13.49
C GLY A 227 23.91 3.99 -12.89
N ASN A 228 22.96 4.70 -13.50
CA ASN A 228 22.18 4.28 -14.65
C ASN A 228 22.75 4.80 -15.98
N ILE A 229 22.64 3.98 -17.02
CA ILE A 229 22.95 4.34 -18.40
C ILE A 229 21.76 4.09 -19.32
N ALA A 230 21.81 4.61 -20.55
CA ALA A 230 20.73 4.43 -21.53
C ALA A 230 21.21 4.26 -22.98
N THR A 231 22.52 4.12 -23.21
CA THR A 231 23.15 4.10 -24.54
C THR A 231 24.17 2.97 -24.64
N ALA A 232 24.45 2.51 -25.87
CA ALA A 232 25.42 1.44 -26.12
C ALA A 232 26.84 1.84 -25.69
N ASP A 233 27.26 3.07 -26.01
CA ASP A 233 28.60 3.57 -25.67
C ASP A 233 28.82 3.64 -24.16
N ALA A 234 27.82 4.09 -23.41
CA ALA A 234 27.89 4.14 -21.95
C ALA A 234 27.97 2.74 -21.33
N ALA A 235 27.24 1.77 -21.88
CA ALA A 235 27.29 0.38 -21.40
C ALA A 235 28.69 -0.21 -21.61
N LYS A 236 29.26 -0.03 -22.82
CA LYS A 236 30.61 -0.47 -23.13
C LYS A 236 31.65 0.23 -22.28
N TYR A 237 31.54 1.55 -22.11
CA TYR A 237 32.46 2.34 -21.29
C TYR A 237 32.56 1.83 -19.84
N LEU A 238 31.42 1.50 -19.22
CA LEU A 238 31.41 0.96 -17.86
C LEU A 238 31.90 -0.49 -17.78
N ALA A 239 31.58 -1.32 -18.77
CA ALA A 239 32.08 -2.70 -18.84
C ALA A 239 33.62 -2.73 -19.02
N ASP A 240 34.16 -1.91 -19.92
CA ASP A 240 35.61 -1.78 -20.15
C ASP A 240 36.33 -1.25 -18.90
N ALA A 241 35.65 -0.49 -18.03
CA ALA A 241 36.15 -0.01 -16.75
C ALA A 241 36.09 -1.06 -15.61
N GLY A 242 35.56 -2.25 -15.86
CA GLY A 242 35.51 -3.36 -14.88
C GLY A 242 34.23 -3.44 -14.07
N ALA A 243 33.09 -2.92 -14.57
CA ALA A 243 31.80 -3.15 -13.95
C ALA A 243 31.35 -4.61 -14.15
N ASP A 244 30.93 -5.29 -13.07
CA ASP A 244 30.51 -6.69 -13.11
C ASP A 244 29.06 -6.84 -13.60
N ALA A 245 28.27 -5.77 -13.58
CA ALA A 245 26.95 -5.69 -14.22
C ALA A 245 26.54 -4.25 -14.52
N ILE A 246 25.65 -4.06 -15.51
CA ILE A 246 25.18 -2.72 -15.91
C ILE A 246 23.70 -2.53 -15.58
N LYS A 247 23.36 -1.39 -14.95
CA LYS A 247 21.98 -0.99 -14.67
C LYS A 247 21.48 0.07 -15.66
N VAL A 248 20.35 -0.20 -16.32
CA VAL A 248 19.84 0.60 -17.46
C VAL A 248 18.51 1.24 -17.17
N GLY A 249 18.44 2.55 -17.41
CA GLY A 249 17.18 3.30 -17.43
C GLY A 249 17.35 4.73 -16.94
N ILE A 250 17.09 5.70 -17.81
CA ILE A 250 17.08 7.14 -17.46
C ILE A 250 15.69 7.72 -17.74
N GLY A 251 15.01 8.12 -16.67
CA GLY A 251 13.64 8.63 -16.66
C GLY A 251 12.47 7.67 -16.93
N PRO A 252 12.57 6.32 -16.95
CA PRO A 252 11.42 5.45 -17.21
C PRO A 252 10.57 5.19 -15.96
N GLY A 253 11.06 5.52 -14.76
CA GLY A 253 10.42 5.22 -13.49
C GLY A 253 9.07 5.94 -13.35
N SER A 254 8.10 5.29 -12.70
CA SER A 254 6.73 5.81 -12.52
C SER A 254 6.64 7.13 -11.75
N ILE A 255 7.69 7.46 -10.99
CA ILE A 255 7.77 8.65 -10.13
C ILE A 255 9.01 9.51 -10.44
N CYS A 256 9.67 9.25 -11.57
CA CYS A 256 10.86 9.99 -12.00
C CYS A 256 10.45 11.06 -13.01
N THR A 257 10.87 12.30 -12.78
CA THR A 257 10.55 13.45 -13.62
C THR A 257 11.75 13.94 -14.45
N THR A 258 12.90 13.26 -14.43
CA THR A 258 14.12 13.62 -15.18
C THR A 258 13.87 13.99 -16.65
N ARG A 259 13.01 13.24 -17.35
CA ARG A 259 12.67 13.56 -18.76
C ARG A 259 11.91 14.86 -18.93
N VAL A 260 11.09 15.21 -17.94
CA VAL A 260 10.25 16.41 -17.94
C VAL A 260 11.06 17.61 -17.49
N VAL A 261 11.81 17.47 -16.40
CA VAL A 261 12.55 18.55 -15.74
C VAL A 261 13.86 18.84 -16.47
N ALA A 262 14.69 17.82 -16.73
CA ALA A 262 16.00 17.98 -17.35
C ALA A 262 15.97 17.79 -18.88
N GLY A 263 14.88 17.26 -19.44
CA GLY A 263 14.80 16.94 -20.87
C GLY A 263 15.64 15.72 -21.29
N VAL A 264 16.17 14.95 -20.33
CA VAL A 264 17.12 13.85 -20.58
C VAL A 264 16.46 12.48 -20.38
N GLY A 265 16.65 11.56 -21.33
CA GLY A 265 16.27 10.16 -21.17
C GLY A 265 16.09 9.43 -22.50
N VAL A 266 15.90 8.11 -22.45
CA VAL A 266 15.67 7.25 -23.62
C VAL A 266 14.51 6.30 -23.31
N PRO A 267 13.55 6.06 -24.24
CA PRO A 267 12.50 5.07 -24.05
C PRO A 267 13.05 3.71 -23.61
N GLN A 268 12.49 3.12 -22.56
CA GLN A 268 13.15 2.06 -21.79
C GLN A 268 13.50 0.82 -22.62
N LEU A 269 12.57 0.37 -23.47
CA LEU A 269 12.81 -0.80 -24.31
C LEU A 269 13.98 -0.57 -25.27
N SER A 270 14.08 0.64 -25.85
CA SER A 270 15.20 1.02 -26.71
C SER A 270 16.51 1.12 -25.92
N ALA A 271 16.47 1.71 -24.72
CA ALA A 271 17.65 1.80 -23.86
C ALA A 271 18.24 0.42 -23.52
N VAL A 272 17.38 -0.54 -23.18
CA VAL A 272 17.77 -1.94 -22.93
C VAL A 272 18.38 -2.57 -24.19
N MET A 273 17.74 -2.41 -25.36
CA MET A 273 18.26 -2.94 -26.63
C MET A 273 19.62 -2.33 -27.01
N PHE A 274 19.81 -1.02 -26.79
CA PHE A 274 21.07 -0.34 -27.08
C PHE A 274 22.17 -0.81 -26.14
N ALA A 275 21.91 -0.88 -24.85
CA ALA A 275 22.88 -1.37 -23.89
C ALA A 275 23.26 -2.84 -24.15
N ALA A 276 22.28 -3.70 -24.44
CA ALA A 276 22.54 -5.10 -24.82
C ALA A 276 23.40 -5.20 -26.09
N GLN A 277 23.19 -4.32 -27.07
CA GLN A 277 24.04 -4.24 -28.25
C GLN A 277 25.47 -3.76 -27.93
N GLY A 278 25.62 -2.81 -27.01
CA GLY A 278 26.93 -2.32 -26.55
C GLY A 278 27.74 -3.37 -25.79
N LEU A 279 27.06 -4.27 -25.07
CA LEU A 279 27.66 -5.37 -24.30
C LEU A 279 27.83 -6.67 -25.09
N LYS A 280 27.48 -6.67 -26.39
CA LYS A 280 27.58 -7.87 -27.23
C LYS A 280 29.03 -8.37 -27.29
N GLY A 281 29.23 -9.63 -26.90
CA GLY A 281 30.55 -10.27 -26.86
C GLY A 281 31.28 -10.12 -25.52
N THR A 282 30.64 -9.48 -24.54
CA THR A 282 31.07 -9.49 -23.13
C THR A 282 30.19 -10.45 -22.33
N ASP A 283 30.66 -10.84 -21.14
CA ASP A 283 29.89 -11.64 -20.18
C ASP A 283 29.19 -10.76 -19.12
N VAL A 284 29.19 -9.43 -19.30
CA VAL A 284 28.61 -8.48 -18.34
C VAL A 284 27.08 -8.47 -18.47
N PRO A 285 26.33 -8.89 -17.44
CA PRO A 285 24.87 -8.95 -17.47
C PRO A 285 24.22 -7.56 -17.37
N LEU A 286 22.97 -7.51 -17.83
CA LEU A 286 22.19 -6.28 -17.93
C LEU A 286 20.94 -6.29 -17.03
N ILE A 287 20.77 -5.23 -16.24
CA ILE A 287 19.59 -5.00 -15.39
C ILE A 287 18.72 -3.91 -16.00
N ALA A 288 17.47 -4.22 -16.34
CA ALA A 288 16.49 -3.22 -16.78
C ALA A 288 15.79 -2.58 -15.56
N ASP A 289 16.03 -1.29 -15.33
CA ASP A 289 15.56 -0.54 -14.17
C ASP A 289 14.50 0.52 -14.54
N GLY A 290 13.28 0.32 -14.03
CA GLY A 290 12.16 1.25 -14.17
C GLY A 290 11.28 1.04 -15.42
N GLY A 291 10.08 1.61 -15.40
CA GLY A 291 9.10 1.56 -16.50
C GLY A 291 8.27 0.27 -16.60
N ILE A 292 8.51 -0.70 -15.71
CA ILE A 292 7.79 -1.98 -15.68
C ILE A 292 6.49 -1.80 -14.88
N ARG A 293 5.35 -2.00 -15.55
CA ARG A 293 4.02 -1.80 -14.97
C ARG A 293 3.24 -3.10 -14.85
N PHE A 294 3.52 -4.07 -15.72
CA PHE A 294 2.84 -5.36 -15.77
C PHE A 294 3.84 -6.48 -16.00
N THR A 295 3.43 -7.72 -15.73
CA THR A 295 4.25 -8.92 -15.93
C THR A 295 4.74 -9.07 -17.37
N GLY A 296 3.92 -8.68 -18.36
CA GLY A 296 4.33 -8.67 -19.77
C GLY A 296 5.48 -7.71 -20.08
N ASP A 297 5.67 -6.65 -19.29
CA ASP A 297 6.81 -5.74 -19.49
C ASP A 297 8.13 -6.38 -19.03
N ILE A 298 8.09 -7.27 -18.03
CA ILE A 298 9.23 -8.11 -17.64
C ILE A 298 9.65 -9.00 -18.82
N VAL A 299 8.68 -9.69 -19.44
CA VAL A 299 8.94 -10.54 -20.63
C VAL A 299 9.60 -9.73 -21.74
N LYS A 300 9.09 -8.53 -22.04
CA LYS A 300 9.64 -7.66 -23.08
C LYS A 300 11.05 -7.19 -22.74
N ALA A 301 11.33 -6.80 -21.50
CA ALA A 301 12.66 -6.38 -21.08
C ALA A 301 13.68 -7.53 -21.21
N MET A 302 13.31 -8.73 -20.75
CA MET A 302 14.13 -9.93 -20.89
C MET A 302 14.37 -10.29 -22.35
N ALA A 303 13.32 -10.29 -23.17
CA ALA A 303 13.42 -10.55 -24.62
C ALA A 303 14.23 -9.47 -25.38
N ALA A 304 14.29 -8.25 -24.85
CA ALA A 304 15.08 -7.15 -25.41
C ALA A 304 16.58 -7.23 -25.07
N GLY A 305 16.98 -8.14 -24.18
CA GLY A 305 18.38 -8.40 -23.84
C GLY A 305 18.73 -8.31 -22.35
N ALA A 306 17.80 -7.89 -21.47
CA ALA A 306 18.07 -7.81 -20.03
C ALA A 306 18.18 -9.21 -19.37
N ASP A 307 19.13 -9.42 -18.47
CA ASP A 307 19.31 -10.63 -17.66
C ASP A 307 18.42 -10.62 -16.42
N SER A 308 18.17 -9.43 -15.88
CA SER A 308 17.26 -9.21 -14.77
C SER A 308 16.49 -7.91 -14.91
N VAL A 309 15.47 -7.74 -14.07
CA VAL A 309 14.68 -6.52 -13.97
C VAL A 309 14.72 -6.00 -12.55
N MET A 310 14.83 -4.68 -12.39
CA MET A 310 14.70 -4.01 -11.10
C MET A 310 13.31 -3.38 -10.97
N LEU A 311 12.60 -3.72 -9.89
CA LEU A 311 11.20 -3.36 -9.68
C LEU A 311 11.06 -2.40 -8.49
N GLY A 312 10.52 -1.20 -8.74
CA GLY A 312 10.17 -0.23 -7.71
C GLY A 312 8.69 -0.31 -7.33
N SER A 313 7.84 0.44 -8.04
CA SER A 313 6.39 0.54 -7.76
C SER A 313 5.66 -0.80 -7.75
N LEU A 314 6.16 -1.81 -8.46
CA LEU A 314 5.54 -3.13 -8.42
C LEU A 314 5.61 -3.79 -7.04
N LEU A 315 6.65 -3.48 -6.25
CA LEU A 315 6.91 -4.04 -4.92
C LEU A 315 6.60 -3.07 -3.77
N ALA A 316 6.59 -1.75 -4.01
CA ALA A 316 6.39 -0.73 -2.97
C ALA A 316 5.07 -0.86 -2.16
N GLY A 317 4.06 -1.53 -2.73
CA GLY A 317 2.78 -1.76 -2.05
C GLY A 317 2.73 -3.02 -1.19
N THR A 318 3.79 -3.84 -1.15
CA THR A 318 3.74 -5.10 -0.39
C THR A 318 3.98 -4.86 1.10
N LYS A 319 3.61 -5.85 1.90
CA LYS A 319 3.77 -5.84 3.36
C LYS A 319 5.20 -5.55 3.81
N GLU A 320 6.17 -6.15 3.16
CA GLU A 320 7.61 -6.11 3.48
C GLU A 320 8.31 -4.82 3.00
N ALA A 321 7.65 -4.04 2.14
CA ALA A 321 8.17 -2.74 1.74
C ALA A 321 8.16 -1.79 2.97
N PRO A 322 9.22 -1.00 3.21
CA PRO A 322 9.26 -0.03 4.29
C PRO A 322 8.17 1.05 4.12
N GLY A 323 7.72 1.60 5.24
CA GLY A 323 6.68 2.63 5.31
C GLY A 323 5.33 2.15 5.85
N GLU A 324 4.57 3.10 6.40
CA GLU A 324 3.28 2.82 7.03
C GLU A 324 2.17 2.54 6.00
N THR A 325 1.22 1.69 6.41
CA THR A 325 0.00 1.47 5.65
C THR A 325 -1.02 2.53 6.05
N ILE A 326 -1.49 3.30 5.08
CA ILE A 326 -2.52 4.33 5.26
C ILE A 326 -3.84 3.84 4.64
N ILE A 327 -4.96 4.20 5.27
CA ILE A 327 -6.29 3.96 4.71
C ILE A 327 -6.72 5.22 3.97
N TYR A 328 -7.02 5.09 2.69
CA TYR A 328 -7.52 6.18 1.85
C TYR A 328 -8.66 5.64 0.98
N GLU A 329 -9.82 6.32 1.00
CA GLU A 329 -11.03 5.89 0.26
C GLU A 329 -11.39 4.41 0.50
N GLY A 330 -11.25 3.95 1.75
CA GLY A 330 -11.59 2.57 2.12
C GLY A 330 -10.60 1.53 1.64
N ARG A 331 -9.48 1.92 1.01
CA ARG A 331 -8.44 1.02 0.52
C ARG A 331 -7.14 1.26 1.27
N ARG A 332 -6.37 0.19 1.47
CA ARG A 332 -5.03 0.27 2.05
C ARG A 332 -4.05 0.74 0.97
N TYR A 333 -3.24 1.73 1.31
CA TYR A 333 -2.14 2.23 0.49
C TYR A 333 -0.85 2.24 1.31
N LYS A 334 0.30 2.29 0.64
CA LYS A 334 1.60 2.63 1.22
C LYS A 334 2.16 3.89 0.58
N THR A 335 2.94 4.64 1.34
CA THR A 335 3.69 5.81 0.84
C THR A 335 4.79 5.34 -0.13
N TYR A 336 4.92 6.00 -1.27
CA TYR A 336 5.92 5.66 -2.29
C TYR A 336 6.54 6.95 -2.85
N ARG A 337 7.87 7.12 -2.73
CA ARG A 337 8.56 8.35 -3.16
C ARG A 337 9.79 8.09 -4.01
N GLY A 338 10.09 9.03 -4.90
CA GLY A 338 11.24 8.97 -5.79
C GLY A 338 12.49 9.45 -5.08
N MET A 339 13.65 8.88 -5.38
CA MET A 339 14.91 9.37 -4.79
C MET A 339 15.19 10.82 -5.18
N GLY A 340 14.60 11.33 -6.27
CA GLY A 340 14.68 12.74 -6.67
C GLY A 340 13.60 13.63 -6.08
N SER A 341 12.73 13.12 -5.18
CA SER A 341 11.76 13.95 -4.45
C SER A 341 12.45 14.79 -3.37
N ILE A 342 11.83 15.91 -2.98
CA ILE A 342 12.40 16.80 -1.97
C ILE A 342 12.62 16.06 -0.66
N GLU A 343 11.64 15.26 -0.21
CA GLU A 343 11.73 14.51 1.04
C GLU A 343 12.85 13.47 1.00
N ALA A 344 12.99 12.72 -0.10
CA ALA A 344 14.08 11.75 -0.23
C ALA A 344 15.46 12.43 -0.30
N MET A 345 15.56 13.58 -0.98
CA MET A 345 16.82 14.33 -1.08
C MET A 345 17.25 14.88 0.28
N GLN A 346 16.32 15.40 1.08
CA GLN A 346 16.60 15.86 2.44
C GLN A 346 17.18 14.77 3.35
N GLU A 347 16.82 13.52 3.11
CA GLU A 347 17.26 12.38 3.91
C GLU A 347 18.57 11.73 3.43
N GLY A 348 19.17 12.22 2.33
CA GLY A 348 20.51 11.77 1.89
C GLY A 348 20.67 11.32 0.44
N SER A 349 19.69 11.56 -0.43
CA SER A 349 19.80 11.18 -1.86
C SER A 349 20.23 12.30 -2.83
N LYS A 350 20.63 13.48 -2.31
CA LYS A 350 21.10 14.63 -3.11
C LYS A 350 22.26 14.31 -4.06
N ASP A 351 23.23 13.50 -3.62
CA ASP A 351 24.43 13.16 -4.39
C ASP A 351 24.09 12.45 -5.70
N ARG A 352 23.02 11.65 -5.70
CA ARG A 352 22.53 10.93 -6.88
C ARG A 352 22.16 11.87 -8.03
N TYR A 353 21.75 13.10 -7.71
CA TYR A 353 21.30 14.15 -8.63
C TYR A 353 22.28 15.33 -8.72
N PHE A 354 23.51 15.17 -8.21
CA PHE A 354 24.56 16.21 -8.25
C PHE A 354 24.17 17.52 -7.55
N GLN A 355 23.36 17.42 -6.49
CA GLN A 355 22.86 18.55 -5.70
C GLN A 355 23.33 18.51 -4.24
N ASP A 356 24.42 17.78 -3.96
CA ASP A 356 25.02 17.62 -2.63
C ASP A 356 25.59 18.92 -2.06
N VAL A 357 25.95 19.88 -2.91
CA VAL A 357 26.45 21.21 -2.52
C VAL A 357 25.35 22.22 -2.17
N GLU A 358 24.07 21.90 -2.38
CA GLU A 358 22.96 22.83 -2.14
C GLU A 358 22.29 22.56 -0.78
N ASP A 359 22.47 23.49 0.15
CA ASP A 359 21.91 23.43 1.50
C ASP A 359 20.51 24.04 1.60
N ASP A 360 20.14 24.95 0.68
CA ASP A 360 18.81 25.57 0.68
C ASP A 360 17.79 24.66 -0.01
N ILE A 361 16.86 24.11 0.80
CA ILE A 361 15.75 23.26 0.32
C ILE A 361 14.96 23.92 -0.80
N LYS A 362 14.80 25.25 -0.79
CA LYS A 362 14.02 25.98 -1.81
C LYS A 362 14.72 26.03 -3.17
N LYS A 363 16.03 25.75 -3.21
CA LYS A 363 16.84 25.74 -4.44
C LYS A 363 17.06 24.35 -5.01
N LEU A 364 16.66 23.30 -4.28
CA LEU A 364 16.69 21.95 -4.82
C LEU A 364 15.76 21.85 -6.04
N VAL A 365 16.25 21.20 -7.08
CA VAL A 365 15.51 20.92 -8.31
C VAL A 365 15.09 19.44 -8.28
N PRO A 366 13.84 19.13 -7.87
CA PRO A 366 13.43 17.74 -7.71
C PRO A 366 13.22 17.03 -9.05
N GLU A 367 13.83 15.85 -9.18
CA GLU A 367 13.67 14.94 -10.32
C GLU A 367 12.79 13.71 -9.98
N GLY A 368 11.99 13.82 -8.91
CA GLY A 368 10.99 12.83 -8.53
C GLY A 368 9.84 13.40 -7.72
N ILE A 369 8.77 12.60 -7.59
CA ILE A 369 7.54 12.95 -6.86
C ILE A 369 7.26 11.98 -5.71
N VAL A 370 6.39 12.40 -4.80
CA VAL A 370 5.78 11.54 -3.77
C VAL A 370 4.39 11.14 -4.20
N GLY A 371 4.03 9.89 -3.93
CA GLY A 371 2.70 9.37 -4.19
C GLY A 371 2.31 8.29 -3.18
N ARG A 372 1.17 7.67 -3.47
CA ARG A 372 0.63 6.54 -2.71
C ARG A 372 0.43 5.38 -3.67
N ILE A 373 0.68 4.17 -3.19
CA ILE A 373 0.48 2.96 -3.99
C ILE A 373 -0.44 2.00 -3.25
N ALA A 374 -1.36 1.37 -3.98
CA ALA A 374 -2.29 0.41 -3.37
C ALA A 374 -1.50 -0.72 -2.70
N TYR A 375 -1.99 -1.17 -1.54
CA TYR A 375 -1.44 -2.33 -0.84
C TYR A 375 -1.65 -3.59 -1.67
N LYS A 376 -0.63 -4.44 -1.75
CA LYS A 376 -0.56 -5.59 -2.67
C LYS A 376 -0.46 -6.96 -2.00
N GLY A 377 -0.58 -7.03 -0.68
CA GLY A 377 -0.36 -8.27 0.06
C GLY A 377 1.12 -8.55 0.32
N GLU A 378 1.46 -9.83 0.44
CA GLU A 378 2.84 -10.28 0.71
C GLU A 378 3.64 -10.37 -0.60
N VAL A 379 4.92 -10.02 -0.55
CA VAL A 379 5.76 -9.96 -1.77
C VAL A 379 5.86 -11.32 -2.46
N GLY A 380 5.81 -12.43 -1.71
CA GLY A 380 5.87 -13.77 -2.31
C GLY A 380 4.68 -14.09 -3.22
N GLU A 381 3.49 -13.58 -2.90
CA GLU A 381 2.30 -13.75 -3.75
C GLU A 381 2.46 -12.95 -5.06
N VAL A 382 3.01 -11.74 -4.96
CA VAL A 382 3.29 -10.87 -6.09
C VAL A 382 4.39 -11.49 -6.99
N MET A 383 5.47 -12.00 -6.39
CA MET A 383 6.57 -12.65 -7.09
C MET A 383 6.10 -13.91 -7.82
N TYR A 384 5.22 -14.71 -7.21
CA TYR A 384 4.63 -15.88 -7.87
C TYR A 384 3.93 -15.50 -9.18
N GLN A 385 3.14 -14.42 -9.18
CA GLN A 385 2.48 -13.92 -10.40
C GLN A 385 3.48 -13.40 -11.43
N PHE A 386 4.57 -12.76 -11.01
CA PHE A 386 5.60 -12.23 -11.92
C PHE A 386 6.36 -13.36 -12.62
N ILE A 387 6.76 -14.38 -11.87
CA ILE A 387 7.41 -15.58 -12.40
C ILE A 387 6.44 -16.35 -13.31
N GLY A 388 5.17 -16.47 -12.91
CA GLY A 388 4.11 -17.09 -13.73
C GLY A 388 3.92 -16.37 -15.06
N GLY A 389 3.83 -15.04 -15.06
CA GLY A 389 3.73 -14.22 -16.26
C GLY A 389 4.95 -14.33 -17.17
N LEU A 390 6.16 -14.38 -16.59
CA LEU A 390 7.39 -14.62 -17.35
C LEU A 390 7.38 -15.99 -18.03
N ARG A 391 7.04 -17.06 -17.30
CA ARG A 391 6.94 -18.43 -17.83
C ARG A 391 5.89 -18.53 -18.93
N ALA A 392 4.74 -17.89 -18.76
CA ALA A 392 3.70 -17.85 -19.79
C ALA A 392 4.20 -17.14 -21.06
N GLY A 393 4.83 -15.96 -20.90
CA GLY A 393 5.42 -15.22 -22.02
C GLY A 393 6.50 -16.02 -22.76
N MET A 394 7.37 -16.72 -22.02
CA MET A 394 8.34 -17.65 -22.58
C MET A 394 7.68 -18.80 -23.34
N GLY A 395 6.60 -19.38 -22.81
CA GLY A 395 5.81 -20.41 -23.48
C GLY A 395 5.24 -19.93 -24.82
N TYR A 396 4.63 -18.75 -24.86
CA TYR A 396 4.14 -18.15 -26.12
C TYR A 396 5.25 -17.86 -27.13
N CYS A 397 6.46 -17.54 -26.66
CA CYS A 397 7.63 -17.33 -27.51
C CYS A 397 8.36 -18.64 -27.87
N GLY A 398 7.89 -19.81 -27.41
CA GLY A 398 8.56 -21.10 -27.63
C GLY A 398 9.96 -21.17 -27.01
N ALA A 399 10.21 -20.43 -25.93
CA ALA A 399 11.52 -20.32 -25.29
C ALA A 399 11.57 -21.14 -23.98
N PRO A 400 12.37 -22.22 -23.89
CA PRO A 400 12.47 -23.02 -22.66
C PRO A 400 13.27 -22.33 -21.55
N ASN A 401 14.06 -21.31 -21.86
CA ASN A 401 14.88 -20.54 -20.92
C ASN A 401 15.08 -19.09 -21.40
N ILE A 402 15.54 -18.21 -20.51
CA ILE A 402 15.75 -16.77 -20.79
C ILE A 402 16.77 -16.57 -21.93
N ALA A 403 17.84 -17.37 -21.98
CA ALA A 403 18.83 -17.29 -23.05
C ALA A 403 18.21 -17.54 -24.43
N THR A 404 17.31 -18.52 -24.54
CA THR A 404 16.56 -18.77 -25.78
C THR A 404 15.63 -17.61 -26.09
N LEU A 405 14.90 -17.10 -25.09
CA LEU A 405 14.00 -15.95 -25.25
C LEU A 405 14.73 -14.74 -25.86
N LYS A 406 15.89 -14.37 -25.30
CA LYS A 406 16.74 -13.28 -25.81
C LYS A 406 17.16 -13.48 -27.26
N LYS A 407 17.47 -14.73 -27.64
CA LYS A 407 17.99 -15.07 -28.97
C LYS A 407 16.91 -15.14 -30.05
N THR A 408 15.72 -15.62 -29.71
CA THR A 408 14.70 -16.00 -30.70
C THR A 408 13.46 -15.10 -30.70
N ALA A 409 13.21 -14.35 -29.62
CA ALA A 409 12.03 -13.50 -29.55
C ALA A 409 12.04 -12.44 -30.66
N LYS A 410 10.85 -12.20 -31.22
CA LYS A 410 10.62 -11.19 -32.24
C LYS A 410 9.53 -10.24 -31.78
N PHE A 411 9.79 -8.94 -31.90
CA PHE A 411 8.82 -7.91 -31.56
C PHE A 411 8.06 -7.47 -32.81
N THR A 412 6.80 -7.08 -32.61
CA THR A 412 5.99 -6.37 -33.60
C THR A 412 5.50 -5.06 -32.98
N ARG A 413 5.64 -3.95 -33.69
CA ARG A 413 5.13 -2.64 -33.24
C ARG A 413 3.62 -2.57 -33.44
N MET A 414 2.89 -2.14 -32.40
CA MET A 414 1.42 -2.15 -32.42
C MET A 414 0.80 -1.13 -33.39
N THR A 415 1.47 -0.03 -33.73
CA THR A 415 0.94 0.93 -34.73
C THR A 415 0.78 0.27 -36.11
N ALA A 416 1.74 -0.56 -36.52
CA ALA A 416 1.61 -1.39 -37.71
C ALA A 416 0.49 -2.44 -37.57
N ALA A 417 0.26 -2.96 -36.36
CA ALA A 417 -0.88 -3.87 -36.11
C ALA A 417 -2.24 -3.15 -36.19
N LYS A 418 -2.31 -1.89 -35.74
CA LYS A 418 -3.47 -1.01 -35.88
C LYS A 418 -3.73 -0.62 -37.33
N GLU A 419 -2.68 -0.27 -38.08
CA GLU A 419 -2.74 -0.03 -39.52
C GLU A 419 -3.19 -1.29 -40.30
N LEU A 420 -2.87 -2.48 -39.79
CA LEU A 420 -3.30 -3.78 -40.32
C LEU A 420 -4.66 -4.26 -39.78
N GLY A 421 -5.39 -3.43 -39.02
CA GLY A 421 -6.72 -3.75 -38.49
C GLY A 421 -6.75 -4.95 -37.51
N ARG A 422 -5.66 -5.21 -36.79
CA ARG A 422 -5.57 -6.35 -35.86
C ARG A 422 -6.28 -6.09 -34.53
N ASP A 423 -6.41 -4.84 -34.14
CA ASP A 423 -7.16 -4.37 -32.96
C ASP A 423 -8.69 -4.29 -33.20
N THR A 424 -9.12 -4.35 -34.46
CA THR A 424 -10.53 -4.41 -34.85
C THR A 424 -11.05 -5.84 -34.99
N LEU A 425 -10.21 -6.86 -34.75
CA LEU A 425 -10.64 -8.25 -34.82
C LEU A 425 -11.68 -8.53 -33.72
N PRO A 426 -12.84 -9.13 -34.05
CA PRO A 426 -13.87 -9.45 -33.07
C PRO A 426 -13.37 -10.33 -31.91
N SER A 427 -12.42 -11.22 -32.18
CA SER A 427 -11.77 -12.05 -31.16
C SER A 427 -10.96 -11.21 -30.18
N PHE A 428 -10.16 -10.27 -30.68
CA PHE A 428 -9.35 -9.37 -29.86
C PHE A 428 -10.21 -8.40 -29.06
N GLN A 429 -11.26 -7.81 -29.66
CA GLN A 429 -12.20 -6.92 -28.98
C GLN A 429 -12.89 -7.64 -27.82
N LYS A 430 -13.37 -8.86 -28.06
CA LYS A 430 -14.03 -9.69 -27.05
C LYS A 430 -13.07 -10.12 -25.93
N GLU A 431 -11.85 -10.48 -26.27
CA GLU A 431 -10.80 -10.85 -25.32
C GLU A 431 -10.33 -9.64 -24.50
N TYR A 432 -10.08 -8.49 -25.12
CA TYR A 432 -9.71 -7.24 -24.46
C TYR A 432 -10.79 -6.77 -23.49
N GLN A 433 -12.06 -6.86 -23.89
CA GLN A 433 -13.19 -6.49 -23.04
C GLN A 433 -13.36 -7.47 -21.88
N SER A 434 -13.21 -8.77 -22.14
CA SER A 434 -13.19 -9.79 -21.10
C SER A 434 -12.03 -9.59 -20.12
N TYR A 435 -10.83 -9.24 -20.59
CA TYR A 435 -9.70 -8.90 -19.72
C TYR A 435 -9.95 -7.62 -18.92
N ARG A 436 -10.56 -6.57 -19.50
CA ARG A 436 -10.96 -5.38 -18.73
C ARG A 436 -11.95 -5.72 -17.62
N GLU A 437 -12.93 -6.56 -17.90
CA GLU A 437 -13.95 -6.99 -16.95
C GLU A 437 -13.36 -7.92 -15.87
N GLN A 438 -12.50 -8.86 -16.26
CA GLN A 438 -11.80 -9.76 -15.34
C GLN A 438 -10.73 -9.05 -14.51
N LEU A 439 -10.05 -8.04 -15.05
CA LEU A 439 -9.12 -7.21 -14.28
C LEU A 439 -9.86 -6.23 -13.37
N ALA A 440 -11.11 -5.87 -13.66
CA ALA A 440 -11.94 -5.09 -12.74
C ALA A 440 -12.40 -5.92 -11.51
N GLN A 441 -12.47 -7.25 -11.61
CA GLN A 441 -12.93 -8.10 -10.51
C GLN A 441 -11.97 -8.20 -9.30
N PRO A 442 -10.63 -8.34 -9.46
CA PRO A 442 -9.71 -8.26 -8.33
C PRO A 442 -9.60 -6.86 -7.70
N TYR A 443 -10.13 -5.83 -8.37
CA TYR A 443 -10.19 -4.46 -7.84
C TYR A 443 -11.39 -4.20 -6.94
N LEU A 444 -12.31 -5.17 -6.81
CA LEU A 444 -13.47 -5.12 -5.92
C LEU A 444 -13.66 -6.49 -5.25
N SER A 445 -12.86 -6.77 -4.23
CA SER A 445 -13.26 -7.40 -2.96
C SER A 445 -12.04 -8.04 -2.31
N ASP A 446 -11.29 -7.26 -1.53
CA ASP A 446 -10.63 -7.87 -0.39
C ASP A 446 -11.73 -8.08 0.66
N LYS A 447 -12.05 -9.35 0.97
CA LYS A 447 -13.09 -9.71 1.95
C LYS A 447 -12.85 -9.05 3.30
N GLN A 448 -11.58 -8.77 3.63
CA GLN A 448 -11.21 -8.08 4.87
C GLN A 448 -11.56 -6.59 4.82
N VAL A 449 -11.23 -5.91 3.72
CA VAL A 449 -11.55 -4.49 3.51
C VAL A 449 -13.06 -4.26 3.48
N THR A 450 -13.81 -5.17 2.86
CA THR A 450 -15.28 -5.07 2.78
C THR A 450 -15.93 -5.14 4.17
N GLU A 451 -15.44 -6.04 5.04
CA GLU A 451 -15.95 -6.17 6.41
C GLU A 451 -15.61 -4.95 7.28
N GLU A 452 -14.41 -4.37 7.14
CA GLU A 452 -14.02 -3.14 7.82
C GLU A 452 -14.87 -1.95 7.37
N LEU A 453 -15.09 -1.78 6.07
CA LEU A 453 -15.94 -0.74 5.51
C LEU A 453 -17.39 -0.85 5.97
N ILE A 454 -17.93 -2.07 6.07
CA ILE A 454 -19.28 -2.31 6.59
C ILE A 454 -19.38 -1.92 8.07
N ARG A 455 -18.35 -2.24 8.88
CA ARG A 455 -18.30 -1.86 10.30
C ARG A 455 -18.20 -0.35 10.46
N GLU A 456 -17.35 0.29 9.65
CA GLU A 456 -17.19 1.74 9.67
C GLU A 456 -18.49 2.45 9.26
N ALA A 457 -19.10 2.04 8.15
CA ALA A 457 -20.39 2.57 7.70
C ALA A 457 -21.47 2.42 8.76
N TYR A 458 -21.50 1.29 9.49
CA TYR A 458 -22.42 1.11 10.61
C TYR A 458 -22.15 2.08 11.78
N GLN A 459 -20.88 2.33 12.14
CA GLN A 459 -20.56 3.29 13.20
C GLN A 459 -20.91 4.72 12.79
N ARG A 460 -20.65 5.10 11.53
CA ARG A 460 -21.01 6.41 10.98
C ARG A 460 -22.53 6.59 10.96
N GLY A 461 -23.27 5.56 10.55
CA GLY A 461 -24.74 5.57 10.50
C GLY A 461 -25.46 5.71 11.84
N LYS A 462 -24.74 5.75 12.96
CA LYS A 462 -25.29 6.14 14.27
C LYS A 462 -25.46 7.65 14.44
N TYR A 463 -24.90 8.45 13.54
CA TYR A 463 -24.93 9.90 13.62
C TYR A 463 -25.35 10.53 12.30
N ASP A 464 -26.16 11.58 12.36
CA ASP A 464 -26.38 12.50 11.26
C ASP A 464 -25.36 13.64 11.36
N VAL A 465 -24.76 14.03 10.23
CA VAL A 465 -23.80 15.14 10.16
C VAL A 465 -24.37 16.25 9.30
N ARG A 466 -24.34 17.49 9.79
CA ARG A 466 -24.56 18.68 8.96
C ARG A 466 -23.21 19.23 8.56
N ALA A 467 -23.01 19.48 7.27
CA ALA A 467 -21.75 20.04 6.79
C ALA A 467 -21.98 21.10 5.72
N SER A 468 -21.01 22.00 5.62
CA SER A 468 -20.85 22.90 4.48
C SER A 468 -19.67 22.47 3.63
N HIS A 469 -19.69 22.76 2.33
CA HIS A 469 -18.57 22.45 1.45
C HIS A 469 -18.24 23.52 0.41
N ILE A 470 -17.02 23.46 -0.09
CA ILE A 470 -16.55 24.17 -1.28
C ILE A 470 -16.08 23.13 -2.29
N MET A 471 -16.65 23.12 -3.48
CA MET A 471 -16.30 22.18 -4.54
C MET A 471 -15.56 22.89 -5.67
N VAL A 472 -14.44 22.33 -6.12
CA VAL A 472 -13.81 22.66 -7.40
C VAL A 472 -14.07 21.51 -8.35
N GLN A 473 -14.84 21.75 -9.41
CA GLN A 473 -15.31 20.70 -10.31
C GLN A 473 -14.16 20.14 -11.15
N LEU A 474 -14.15 18.82 -11.35
CA LEU A 474 -13.22 18.14 -12.26
C LEU A 474 -13.98 17.19 -13.19
N PRO A 475 -13.81 17.29 -14.52
CA PRO A 475 -14.41 16.35 -15.48
C PRO A 475 -13.95 14.91 -15.25
N ARG A 476 -14.83 13.92 -15.55
CA ARG A 476 -14.48 12.49 -15.42
C ARG A 476 -13.30 12.05 -16.29
N GLU A 477 -13.08 12.72 -17.42
CA GLU A 477 -11.97 12.48 -18.34
C GLU A 477 -10.89 13.57 -18.26
N ALA A 478 -10.77 14.23 -17.11
CA ALA A 478 -9.79 15.30 -16.90
C ALA A 478 -8.36 14.84 -17.21
N THR A 479 -7.61 15.71 -17.89
CA THR A 479 -6.19 15.49 -18.12
C THR A 479 -5.40 15.65 -16.82
N PRO A 480 -4.14 15.17 -16.75
CA PRO A 480 -3.28 15.45 -15.61
C PRO A 480 -3.11 16.94 -15.33
N ALA A 481 -3.11 17.79 -16.37
CA ALA A 481 -3.03 19.24 -16.22
C ALA A 481 -4.28 19.82 -15.56
N ASP A 482 -5.47 19.40 -15.99
CA ASP A 482 -6.75 19.84 -15.40
C ASP A 482 -6.85 19.40 -13.93
N THR A 483 -6.37 18.18 -13.63
CA THR A 483 -6.34 17.65 -12.26
C THR A 483 -5.43 18.48 -11.36
N ALA A 484 -4.23 18.84 -11.83
CA ALA A 484 -3.29 19.68 -11.10
C ALA A 484 -3.88 21.08 -10.86
N ALA A 485 -4.45 21.72 -11.88
CA ALA A 485 -5.07 23.04 -11.74
C ALA A 485 -6.23 23.05 -10.74
N ALA A 486 -7.09 22.04 -10.77
CA ALA A 486 -8.18 21.92 -9.80
C ALA A 486 -7.68 21.69 -8.36
N TYR A 487 -6.59 20.91 -8.21
CA TYR A 487 -5.95 20.69 -6.92
C TYR A 487 -5.27 21.96 -6.38
N GLU A 488 -4.56 22.71 -7.22
CA GLU A 488 -3.95 23.99 -6.86
C GLU A 488 -5.01 25.01 -6.43
N LYS A 489 -6.15 25.08 -7.15
CA LYS A 489 -7.27 25.96 -6.80
C LYS A 489 -7.83 25.62 -5.41
N ILE A 490 -8.13 24.34 -5.14
CA ILE A 490 -8.72 23.96 -3.85
C ILE A 490 -7.72 24.15 -2.69
N VAL A 491 -6.42 23.94 -2.91
CA VAL A 491 -5.37 24.20 -1.91
C VAL A 491 -5.28 25.70 -1.61
N SER A 492 -5.32 26.56 -2.63
CA SER A 492 -5.34 28.02 -2.43
C SER A 492 -6.56 28.49 -1.63
N ILE A 493 -7.73 27.88 -1.83
CA ILE A 493 -8.93 28.18 -1.02
C ILE A 493 -8.72 27.76 0.44
N LYS A 494 -8.10 26.60 0.69
CA LYS A 494 -7.77 26.14 2.04
C LYS A 494 -6.79 27.08 2.75
N GLU A 495 -5.74 27.53 2.06
CA GLU A 495 -4.79 28.52 2.61
C GLU A 495 -5.49 29.82 3.00
N GLN A 496 -6.47 30.29 2.22
CA GLN A 496 -7.27 31.46 2.59
C GLN A 496 -8.07 31.22 3.88
N LEU A 497 -8.67 30.04 4.03
CA LEU A 497 -9.40 29.66 5.26
C LEU A 497 -8.49 29.58 6.48
N GLU A 498 -7.29 29.02 6.32
CA GLU A 498 -6.28 28.95 7.40
C GLU A 498 -5.76 30.33 7.81
N ASN A 499 -5.73 31.27 6.87
CA ASN A 499 -5.43 32.68 7.12
C ASN A 499 -6.64 33.50 7.64
N GLY A 500 -7.73 32.85 8.01
CA GLY A 500 -8.87 33.47 8.70
C GLY A 500 -9.99 33.98 7.80
N ALA A 501 -10.02 33.62 6.51
CA ALA A 501 -11.16 33.91 5.65
C ALA A 501 -12.44 33.19 6.12
N ASP A 502 -13.60 33.80 5.90
CA ASP A 502 -14.89 33.19 6.23
C ASP A 502 -15.27 32.09 5.21
N PHE A 503 -15.69 30.93 5.72
CA PHE A 503 -16.03 29.78 4.90
C PHE A 503 -17.26 30.00 4.02
N SER A 504 -18.30 30.65 4.56
CA SER A 504 -19.56 30.88 3.86
C SER A 504 -19.35 31.84 2.69
N GLU A 505 -18.57 32.89 2.89
CA GLU A 505 -18.23 33.86 1.84
C GLU A 505 -17.35 33.25 0.75
N LEU A 506 -16.36 32.40 1.10
CA LEU A 506 -15.57 31.68 0.11
C LEU A 506 -16.40 30.65 -0.65
N ALA A 507 -17.32 29.94 0.01
CA ALA A 507 -18.22 29.01 -0.65
C ALA A 507 -19.09 29.68 -1.70
N LYS A 508 -19.68 30.84 -1.39
CA LYS A 508 -20.48 31.64 -2.35
C LYS A 508 -19.66 32.08 -3.56
N ARG A 509 -18.39 32.42 -3.36
CA ARG A 509 -17.55 33.05 -4.40
C ARG A 509 -16.81 32.04 -5.26
N GLU A 510 -16.31 30.96 -4.67
CA GLU A 510 -15.32 30.07 -5.29
C GLU A 510 -15.84 28.66 -5.59
N SER A 511 -16.96 28.24 -4.98
CA SER A 511 -17.51 26.90 -5.16
C SER A 511 -18.22 26.76 -6.51
N ASP A 512 -17.87 25.71 -7.25
CA ASP A 512 -18.51 25.33 -8.50
C ASP A 512 -19.85 24.58 -8.24
N ASP A 513 -20.17 24.21 -6.99
CA ASP A 513 -21.50 23.73 -6.59
C ASP A 513 -22.47 24.90 -6.31
N THR A 514 -23.08 25.39 -7.38
CA THR A 514 -24.00 26.55 -7.35
C THR A 514 -25.16 26.41 -6.36
N TYR A 515 -25.65 25.19 -6.09
CA TYR A 515 -26.82 24.99 -5.22
C TYR A 515 -26.50 25.16 -3.73
N SER A 516 -25.34 24.69 -3.27
CA SER A 516 -24.91 24.91 -1.88
C SER A 516 -24.18 26.25 -1.73
N ALA A 517 -23.49 26.73 -2.77
CA ALA A 517 -22.77 28.01 -2.77
C ALA A 517 -23.66 29.17 -2.31
N GLU A 518 -24.88 29.32 -2.84
CA GLU A 518 -25.82 30.37 -2.45
C GLU A 518 -26.19 30.35 -0.95
N ARG A 519 -26.04 29.19 -0.30
CA ARG A 519 -26.32 28.96 1.12
C ARG A 519 -25.05 28.87 1.96
N GLY A 520 -23.94 29.45 1.49
CA GLY A 520 -22.67 29.42 2.21
C GLY A 520 -22.00 28.05 2.22
N GLY A 521 -22.32 27.21 1.23
CA GLY A 521 -21.87 25.83 1.13
C GLY A 521 -22.71 24.84 1.93
N ASP A 522 -23.75 25.25 2.65
CA ASP A 522 -24.54 24.36 3.53
C ASP A 522 -25.30 23.28 2.75
N LEU A 523 -25.07 22.03 3.14
CA LEU A 523 -25.69 20.84 2.57
C LEU A 523 -26.84 20.29 3.43
N GLY A 524 -27.06 20.86 4.62
CA GLY A 524 -28.00 20.29 5.60
C GLY A 524 -27.47 19.01 6.24
N TYR A 525 -28.31 18.36 7.06
CA TYR A 525 -27.94 17.08 7.67
C TYR A 525 -27.98 15.97 6.63
N PHE A 526 -27.05 15.04 6.69
CA PHE A 526 -27.10 13.80 5.93
C PHE A 526 -26.62 12.65 6.81
N THR A 527 -26.97 11.43 6.40
CA THR A 527 -26.53 10.20 7.05
C THR A 527 -25.68 9.36 6.08
N VAL A 528 -25.19 8.21 6.55
CA VAL A 528 -24.34 7.32 5.76
C VAL A 528 -25.03 6.89 4.45
N PHE A 529 -24.30 6.91 3.34
CA PHE A 529 -24.73 6.67 1.95
C PHE A 529 -25.65 7.73 1.33
N ASN A 530 -25.80 8.91 1.95
CA ASN A 530 -26.41 10.05 1.28
C ASN A 530 -25.40 10.82 0.39
N MET A 531 -24.10 10.71 0.69
CA MET A 531 -23.02 11.39 -0.02
C MET A 531 -22.03 10.37 -0.59
N VAL A 532 -21.18 10.80 -1.54
CA VAL A 532 -20.11 9.94 -2.07
C VAL A 532 -19.09 9.61 -0.97
N TYR A 533 -18.61 8.38 -0.94
CA TYR A 533 -17.81 7.85 0.18
C TYR A 533 -16.58 8.69 0.57
N PRO A 534 -15.77 9.25 -0.36
CA PRO A 534 -14.64 10.10 0.03
C PRO A 534 -15.09 11.38 0.76
N PHE A 535 -16.12 12.04 0.24
CA PHE A 535 -16.71 13.23 0.85
C PHE A 535 -17.30 12.93 2.22
N GLU A 536 -18.08 11.86 2.31
CA GLU A 536 -18.71 11.43 3.55
C GLU A 536 -17.65 11.12 4.61
N SER A 537 -16.60 10.40 4.23
CA SER A 537 -15.49 10.09 5.13
C SER A 537 -14.86 11.35 5.70
N ALA A 538 -14.62 12.36 4.86
CA ALA A 538 -14.12 13.66 5.29
C ALA A 538 -15.06 14.33 6.30
N ALA A 539 -16.38 14.30 6.05
CA ALA A 539 -17.37 14.90 6.93
C ALA A 539 -17.45 14.23 8.31
N TYR A 540 -17.34 12.90 8.36
CA TYR A 540 -17.43 12.15 9.63
C TYR A 540 -16.13 12.16 10.46
N GLN A 541 -14.97 12.31 9.80
CA GLN A 541 -13.64 12.29 10.45
C GLN A 541 -13.16 13.69 10.86
N THR A 542 -13.56 14.73 10.14
CA THR A 542 -13.18 16.11 10.45
C THR A 542 -13.90 16.57 11.72
N PRO A 543 -13.20 17.19 12.70
CA PRO A 543 -13.85 17.76 13.87
C PRO A 543 -14.90 18.82 13.50
N VAL A 544 -15.98 18.90 14.28
CA VAL A 544 -17.03 19.92 14.06
C VAL A 544 -16.41 21.32 14.16
N ASN A 545 -16.78 22.17 13.20
CA ASN A 545 -16.27 23.51 12.92
C ASN A 545 -14.84 23.60 12.35
N SER A 546 -14.18 22.48 12.10
CA SER A 546 -12.89 22.43 11.38
C SER A 546 -13.08 22.18 9.89
N VAL A 547 -12.09 22.57 9.09
CA VAL A 547 -12.06 22.34 7.64
C VAL A 547 -11.19 21.12 7.33
N SER A 548 -11.67 20.24 6.44
CA SER A 548 -10.93 19.05 6.01
C SER A 548 -9.68 19.39 5.19
N GLU A 549 -8.84 18.38 4.96
CA GLU A 549 -7.93 18.41 3.81
C GLU A 549 -8.72 18.37 2.49
N PRO A 550 -8.14 18.81 1.35
CA PRO A 550 -8.79 18.67 0.06
C PRO A 550 -9.08 17.21 -0.25
N VAL A 551 -10.35 16.89 -0.49
CA VAL A 551 -10.82 15.53 -0.72
C VAL A 551 -11.25 15.36 -2.17
N ARG A 552 -10.72 14.35 -2.84
CA ARG A 552 -11.10 14.03 -4.23
C ARG A 552 -12.35 13.15 -4.24
N SER A 553 -13.28 13.47 -5.12
CA SER A 553 -14.41 12.60 -5.48
C SER A 553 -14.59 12.54 -6.99
N GLN A 554 -15.58 11.77 -7.45
CA GLN A 554 -15.94 11.70 -8.88
C GLN A 554 -16.42 13.04 -9.47
N TYR A 555 -16.71 14.05 -8.63
CA TYR A 555 -17.18 15.36 -9.06
C TYR A 555 -16.10 16.43 -9.06
N GLY A 556 -14.94 16.16 -8.44
CA GLY A 556 -13.88 17.15 -8.27
C GLY A 556 -13.21 17.09 -6.91
N TYR A 557 -12.63 18.20 -6.49
CA TYR A 557 -12.04 18.37 -5.16
C TYR A 557 -12.99 19.13 -4.23
N HIS A 558 -12.97 18.77 -2.95
CA HIS A 558 -13.90 19.24 -1.93
C HIS A 558 -13.14 19.68 -0.68
N LEU A 559 -13.51 20.82 -0.11
CA LEU A 559 -13.22 21.15 1.29
C LEU A 559 -14.51 21.02 2.08
N VAL A 560 -14.49 20.20 3.14
CA VAL A 560 -15.68 19.90 3.93
C VAL A 560 -15.52 20.50 5.33
N LYS A 561 -16.55 21.21 5.78
CA LYS A 561 -16.63 21.76 7.14
C LYS A 561 -17.88 21.23 7.83
N PRO A 562 -17.76 20.20 8.69
CA PRO A 562 -18.89 19.75 9.51
C PRO A 562 -19.29 20.87 10.46
N THR A 563 -20.56 21.25 10.48
CA THR A 563 -21.09 22.33 11.34
C THR A 563 -21.86 21.79 12.54
N ASP A 564 -22.39 20.57 12.44
CA ASP A 564 -23.04 19.89 13.55
C ASP A 564 -23.02 18.36 13.40
N LYS A 565 -23.14 17.63 14.51
CA LYS A 565 -23.23 16.18 14.56
C LYS A 565 -24.20 15.75 15.65
N ARG A 566 -25.25 15.01 15.27
CA ARG A 566 -26.30 14.54 16.19
C ARG A 566 -26.52 13.03 16.06
N GLU A 567 -27.19 12.42 17.03
CA GLU A 567 -27.60 11.02 16.92
C GLU A 567 -28.53 10.83 15.70
N ALA A 568 -28.31 9.76 14.95
CA ALA A 568 -29.04 9.51 13.71
C ALA A 568 -30.52 9.29 14.02
N ARG A 569 -31.38 10.03 13.30
CA ARG A 569 -32.84 9.91 13.47
C ARG A 569 -33.40 8.59 12.95
N GLY A 570 -32.63 7.77 12.23
CA GLY A 570 -33.06 6.46 11.73
C GLY A 570 -34.23 6.53 10.75
N GLU A 571 -34.86 5.39 10.50
CA GLU A 571 -36.07 5.29 9.66
C GLU A 571 -37.32 5.29 10.55
N ILE A 572 -38.26 6.18 10.25
CA ILE A 572 -39.57 6.28 10.91
C ILE A 572 -40.67 5.74 10.00
N THR A 573 -41.73 5.19 10.58
CA THR A 573 -42.95 4.84 9.83
C THR A 573 -44.11 5.65 10.38
N VAL A 574 -44.77 6.39 9.49
CA VAL A 574 -45.92 7.24 9.83
C VAL A 574 -47.09 6.95 8.91
N ALA A 575 -48.28 7.29 9.36
CA ALA A 575 -49.45 7.43 8.52
C ALA A 575 -49.79 8.92 8.38
N HIS A 576 -50.44 9.33 7.29
CA HIS A 576 -50.89 10.71 7.15
C HIS A 576 -52.31 10.84 6.59
N ILE A 577 -52.97 11.93 6.99
CA ILE A 577 -54.16 12.47 6.31
C ILE A 577 -53.69 13.69 5.54
N MET A 578 -53.79 13.65 4.22
CA MET A 578 -53.38 14.76 3.35
C MET A 578 -54.60 15.43 2.73
N LEU A 579 -54.71 16.74 2.83
CA LEU A 579 -55.64 17.55 2.03
C LEU A 579 -54.85 18.38 1.03
N ILE A 580 -55.17 18.24 -0.26
CA ILE A 580 -54.44 18.97 -1.31
C ILE A 580 -54.75 20.46 -1.19
N ASP A 581 -53.69 21.27 -1.17
CA ASP A 581 -53.77 22.73 -1.13
C ASP A 581 -52.50 23.27 -1.80
N ASN A 582 -52.56 23.33 -3.14
CA ASN A 582 -51.46 23.80 -3.97
C ASN A 582 -51.51 25.33 -4.12
N GLN A 583 -50.36 25.98 -4.27
CA GLN A 583 -50.28 27.45 -4.39
C GLN A 583 -51.02 28.02 -5.62
N SER A 584 -51.45 27.16 -6.54
CA SER A 584 -52.16 27.52 -7.77
C SER A 584 -53.69 27.52 -7.63
N SER A 585 -54.24 27.11 -6.47
CA SER A 585 -55.67 26.77 -6.33
C SER A 585 -56.60 27.91 -5.87
N GLY A 586 -56.07 29.13 -5.68
CA GLY A 586 -56.86 30.33 -5.31
C GLY A 586 -57.14 30.42 -3.80
N GLU A 587 -57.22 31.65 -3.26
CA GLU A 587 -57.31 31.92 -1.80
C GLU A 587 -58.49 31.23 -1.10
N GLU A 588 -59.61 31.01 -1.81
CA GLU A 588 -60.84 30.42 -1.25
C GLU A 588 -60.74 28.89 -1.08
N VAL A 589 -60.04 28.20 -1.99
CA VAL A 589 -59.78 26.75 -1.90
C VAL A 589 -58.76 26.46 -0.79
N SER A 590 -57.76 27.34 -0.63
CA SER A 590 -56.74 27.22 0.41
C SER A 590 -57.29 27.43 1.82
N LYS A 591 -58.21 28.41 2.01
CA LYS A 591 -58.94 28.59 3.27
C LYS A 591 -59.84 27.38 3.62
N ASN A 592 -60.43 26.74 2.61
CA ASN A 592 -61.28 25.56 2.79
C ASN A 592 -60.46 24.34 3.25
N ALA A 593 -59.28 24.10 2.68
CA ALA A 593 -58.40 23.01 3.10
C ALA A 593 -57.92 23.14 4.55
N LYS A 594 -57.55 24.36 5.00
CA LYS A 594 -57.15 24.59 6.40
C LYS A 594 -58.30 24.36 7.39
N ALA A 595 -59.49 24.90 7.11
CA ALA A 595 -60.65 24.69 7.98
C ALA A 595 -61.01 23.20 8.10
N ARG A 596 -60.91 22.44 7.00
CA ARG A 596 -61.18 21.01 6.97
C ARG A 596 -60.13 20.19 7.73
N ILE A 597 -58.84 20.49 7.56
CA ILE A 597 -57.79 19.76 8.30
C ILE A 597 -57.90 20.04 9.81
N ASP A 598 -58.29 21.26 10.20
CA ASP A 598 -58.54 21.61 11.60
C ASP A 598 -59.73 20.86 12.19
N GLU A 599 -60.82 20.71 11.44
CA GLU A 599 -61.98 19.91 11.85
C GLU A 599 -61.60 18.43 12.06
N ILE A 600 -60.81 17.87 11.14
CA ILE A 600 -60.29 16.49 11.25
C ILE A 600 -59.40 16.35 12.48
N HIS A 601 -58.57 17.35 12.76
CA HIS A 601 -57.71 17.36 13.94
C HIS A 601 -58.52 17.42 15.25
N GLU A 602 -59.59 18.20 15.30
CA GLU A 602 -60.50 18.23 16.46
C GLU A 602 -61.27 16.91 16.64
N LYS A 603 -61.59 16.22 15.55
CA LYS A 603 -62.16 14.86 15.58
C LYS A 603 -61.17 13.85 16.17
N LEU A 604 -59.90 13.92 15.76
CA LEU A 604 -58.82 13.10 16.34
C LEU A 604 -58.64 13.36 17.84
N LYS A 605 -58.64 14.63 18.28
CA LYS A 605 -58.59 15.00 19.71
C LYS A 605 -59.75 14.44 20.53
N LYS A 606 -60.92 14.22 19.90
CA LYS A 606 -62.10 13.58 20.51
C LYS A 606 -62.04 12.04 20.52
N GLY A 607 -60.95 11.44 20.04
CA GLY A 607 -60.74 10.00 20.04
C GLY A 607 -61.31 9.26 18.84
N GLU A 608 -61.61 9.97 17.74
CA GLU A 608 -62.02 9.30 16.49
C GLU A 608 -60.83 8.53 15.87
N ASP A 609 -61.12 7.40 15.24
CA ASP A 609 -60.09 6.50 14.71
C ASP A 609 -59.39 7.10 13.49
N PHE A 610 -58.06 7.16 13.53
CA PHE A 610 -57.25 7.78 12.49
C PHE A 610 -57.45 7.13 11.12
N ARG A 611 -57.59 5.80 11.04
CA ARG A 611 -57.74 5.07 9.78
C ARG A 611 -59.08 5.37 9.12
N LYS A 612 -60.15 5.49 9.92
CA LYS A 612 -61.46 5.94 9.42
C LYS A 612 -61.38 7.34 8.82
N LEU A 613 -60.68 8.26 9.49
CA LEU A 613 -60.51 9.62 9.00
C LEU A 613 -59.64 9.68 7.74
N VAL A 614 -58.60 8.86 7.63
CA VAL A 614 -57.83 8.71 6.38
C VAL A 614 -58.74 8.27 5.24
N ALA A 615 -59.51 7.20 5.43
CA ALA A 615 -60.39 6.65 4.38
C ALA A 615 -61.46 7.66 3.94
N GLN A 616 -61.96 8.47 4.87
CA GLN A 616 -63.02 9.44 4.61
C GLN A 616 -62.51 10.75 4.00
N TYR A 617 -61.35 11.25 4.44
CA TYR A 617 -60.93 12.61 4.16
C TYR A 617 -59.62 12.76 3.38
N SER A 618 -58.73 11.76 3.36
CA SER A 618 -57.42 11.92 2.72
C SER A 618 -57.54 12.00 1.19
N ASP A 619 -56.92 13.01 0.60
CA ASP A 619 -56.79 13.22 -0.84
C ASP A 619 -55.65 12.38 -1.43
N ASP A 620 -54.71 11.91 -0.62
CA ASP A 620 -53.71 10.91 -1.04
C ASP A 620 -54.34 9.52 -1.10
N LYS A 621 -54.88 9.18 -2.27
CA LYS A 621 -55.56 7.90 -2.51
C LYS A 621 -54.63 6.69 -2.44
N THR A 622 -53.33 6.86 -2.68
CA THR A 622 -52.38 5.75 -2.64
C THR A 622 -52.12 5.30 -1.22
N SER A 623 -51.77 6.23 -0.33
CA SER A 623 -51.60 5.88 1.09
C SER A 623 -52.92 5.55 1.77
N ALA A 624 -54.04 6.17 1.37
CA ALA A 624 -55.36 5.86 1.96
C ALA A 624 -55.79 4.39 1.78
N MET A 625 -55.35 3.72 0.70
CA MET A 625 -55.54 2.27 0.54
C MET A 625 -54.74 1.42 1.54
N GLN A 626 -53.75 2.02 2.21
CA GLN A 626 -52.87 1.42 3.20
C GLN A 626 -53.06 2.07 4.57
N ASP A 627 -54.30 2.45 4.93
CA ASP A 627 -54.62 3.13 6.19
C ASP A 627 -53.85 4.45 6.43
N GLY A 628 -53.37 5.07 5.35
CA GLY A 628 -52.58 6.30 5.36
C GLY A 628 -51.09 6.07 5.55
N ILE A 629 -50.66 4.82 5.72
CA ILE A 629 -49.27 4.44 6.01
C ILE A 629 -48.37 4.77 4.82
N LEU A 630 -47.27 5.46 5.11
CA LEU A 630 -46.21 5.77 4.16
C LEU A 630 -45.07 4.75 4.23
N GLN A 631 -44.30 4.67 3.14
CA GLN A 631 -43.05 3.92 3.15
C GLN A 631 -42.11 4.49 4.23
N PRO A 632 -41.37 3.64 4.97
CA PRO A 632 -40.41 4.12 5.95
C PRO A 632 -39.41 5.09 5.32
N PHE A 633 -39.12 6.19 6.00
CA PHE A 633 -38.19 7.20 5.51
C PHE A 633 -37.26 7.72 6.61
N GLY A 634 -36.08 8.15 6.19
CA GLY A 634 -35.12 8.89 7.02
C GLY A 634 -35.08 10.36 6.62
N ILE A 635 -34.04 11.08 7.03
CA ILE A 635 -33.88 12.51 6.74
C ILE A 635 -33.71 12.80 5.23
N ASN A 636 -34.13 14.00 4.79
CA ASN A 636 -34.09 14.49 3.41
C ASN A 636 -34.85 13.62 2.39
N LYS A 637 -35.92 12.95 2.81
CA LYS A 637 -36.81 12.16 1.95
C LYS A 637 -38.20 12.77 1.81
N MET A 638 -38.59 13.64 2.74
CA MET A 638 -39.87 14.36 2.74
C MET A 638 -39.62 15.87 2.85
N TYR A 639 -40.68 16.68 2.73
CA TYR A 639 -40.59 18.13 2.96
C TYR A 639 -40.12 18.43 4.38
N PRO A 640 -39.25 19.45 4.60
CA PRO A 640 -38.67 19.75 5.91
C PRO A 640 -39.71 19.88 7.03
N GLU A 641 -40.83 20.56 6.76
CA GLU A 641 -41.92 20.77 7.73
C GLU A 641 -42.60 19.44 8.10
N PHE A 642 -42.74 18.54 7.13
CA PHE A 642 -43.30 17.20 7.35
C PHE A 642 -42.34 16.33 8.17
N GLU A 643 -41.04 16.33 7.83
CA GLU A 643 -40.04 15.57 8.58
C GLU A 643 -39.94 16.06 10.03
N GLU A 644 -39.91 17.37 10.25
CA GLU A 644 -39.81 17.94 11.59
C GLU A 644 -40.99 17.52 12.47
N ALA A 645 -42.22 17.60 11.93
CA ALA A 645 -43.41 17.16 12.63
C ALA A 645 -43.42 15.65 12.87
N ALA A 646 -43.02 14.83 11.89
CA ALA A 646 -42.98 13.37 12.01
C ALA A 646 -41.97 12.91 13.09
N PHE A 647 -40.75 13.45 13.07
CA PHE A 647 -39.69 13.08 14.02
C PHE A 647 -39.86 13.69 15.42
N ALA A 648 -40.82 14.61 15.60
CA ALA A 648 -41.18 15.15 16.91
C ALA A 648 -42.12 14.24 17.72
N LEU A 649 -42.83 13.30 17.06
CA LEU A 649 -43.74 12.34 17.69
C LEU A 649 -42.94 11.27 18.45
N LYS A 650 -43.43 10.86 19.63
CA LYS A 650 -42.66 9.98 20.53
C LYS A 650 -43.25 8.59 20.61
N ASP A 651 -44.55 8.49 20.78
CA ASP A 651 -45.25 7.23 21.04
C ASP A 651 -46.12 6.82 19.85
N SER A 652 -46.20 5.50 19.60
CA SER A 652 -47.04 4.98 18.53
C SER A 652 -48.50 5.36 18.77
N GLY A 653 -49.12 6.01 17.79
CA GLY A 653 -50.46 6.56 17.87
C GLY A 653 -50.51 8.07 18.08
N ASP A 654 -49.42 8.71 18.52
CA ASP A 654 -49.30 10.17 18.58
C ASP A 654 -49.54 10.77 17.20
N PHE A 655 -50.20 11.92 17.14
CA PHE A 655 -50.42 12.66 15.90
C PHE A 655 -50.01 14.12 16.01
N SER A 656 -49.55 14.69 14.90
CA SER A 656 -49.09 16.08 14.81
C SER A 656 -50.25 17.06 14.79
N GLU A 657 -49.99 18.31 15.16
CA GLU A 657 -50.82 19.43 14.71
C GLU A 657 -50.84 19.50 13.16
N PRO A 658 -51.82 20.14 12.51
CA PRO A 658 -51.85 20.29 11.06
C PRO A 658 -50.60 20.99 10.51
N VAL A 659 -49.87 20.30 9.63
CA VAL A 659 -48.61 20.74 9.02
C VAL A 659 -48.85 21.19 7.59
N LYS A 660 -48.37 22.38 7.22
CA LYS A 660 -48.41 22.87 5.85
C LYS A 660 -47.16 22.46 5.09
N THR A 661 -47.32 21.88 3.91
CA THR A 661 -46.26 21.64 2.93
C THR A 661 -46.62 22.29 1.59
N PRO A 662 -45.72 22.31 0.59
CA PRO A 662 -46.03 22.82 -0.76
C PRO A 662 -47.19 22.11 -1.47
N VAL A 663 -47.49 20.85 -1.10
CA VAL A 663 -48.52 20.04 -1.75
C VAL A 663 -49.87 20.08 -1.03
N GLY A 664 -49.91 20.45 0.25
CA GLY A 664 -51.14 20.39 1.03
C GLY A 664 -50.97 20.55 2.53
N TRP A 665 -52.06 20.31 3.25
CA TRP A 665 -52.08 20.19 4.69
C TRP A 665 -52.04 18.72 5.10
N HIS A 666 -51.29 18.41 6.16
CA HIS A 666 -51.07 17.05 6.64
C HIS A 666 -51.35 16.95 8.15
N ILE A 667 -51.97 15.87 8.58
CA ILE A 667 -51.87 15.39 9.97
C ILE A 667 -51.11 14.07 9.92
N ILE A 668 -50.05 13.95 10.71
CA ILE A 668 -49.12 12.83 10.69
C ILE A 668 -49.32 12.03 11.96
N GLN A 669 -49.54 10.72 11.86
CA GLN A 669 -49.59 9.81 13.01
C GLN A 669 -48.38 8.88 13.03
N LEU A 670 -47.74 8.72 14.20
CA LEU A 670 -46.64 7.80 14.38
C LEU A 670 -47.15 6.36 14.39
N VAL A 671 -46.66 5.53 13.47
CA VAL A 671 -46.97 4.09 13.41
C VAL A 671 -45.86 3.27 14.04
N LYS A 672 -44.61 3.63 13.77
CA LYS A 672 -43.44 2.98 14.35
C LYS A 672 -42.34 4.02 14.60
N PRO A 673 -41.79 4.10 15.82
CA PRO A 673 -40.74 5.06 16.14
C PRO A 673 -39.47 4.75 15.34
N ALA A 674 -38.68 5.80 15.16
CA ALA A 674 -37.31 5.70 14.67
C ALA A 674 -36.52 4.65 15.47
N LYS A 675 -35.94 3.65 14.78
CA LYS A 675 -35.09 2.63 15.41
C LYS A 675 -33.78 2.45 14.65
N SER A 676 -32.67 2.53 15.36
CA SER A 676 -31.36 2.09 14.85
C SER A 676 -31.33 0.55 14.75
N LYS A 677 -31.11 0.00 13.56
CA LYS A 677 -30.93 -1.46 13.36
C LYS A 677 -29.66 -1.93 14.08
N ALA A 678 -29.66 -3.15 14.62
CA ALA A 678 -28.43 -3.75 15.15
C ALA A 678 -27.47 -4.11 14.00
N PHE A 679 -26.16 -4.18 14.26
CA PHE A 679 -25.16 -4.47 13.22
C PHE A 679 -25.46 -5.75 12.44
N ALA A 680 -25.88 -6.81 13.13
CA ALA A 680 -26.24 -8.08 12.50
C ALA A 680 -27.42 -7.95 11.51
N GLU A 681 -28.38 -7.08 11.80
CA GLU A 681 -29.55 -6.81 10.95
C GLU A 681 -29.19 -5.87 9.79
N ALA A 682 -28.32 -4.89 10.03
CA ALA A 682 -27.89 -3.91 9.02
C ALA A 682 -26.83 -4.47 8.06
N LYS A 683 -26.07 -5.50 8.46
CA LYS A 683 -24.87 -5.98 7.74
C LYS A 683 -25.14 -6.31 6.27
N ALA A 684 -26.23 -7.02 5.96
CA ALA A 684 -26.53 -7.43 4.58
C ALA A 684 -26.89 -6.22 3.69
N GLU A 685 -27.63 -5.26 4.24
CA GLU A 685 -28.00 -4.02 3.55
C GLU A 685 -26.78 -3.12 3.33
N LEU A 686 -25.96 -2.95 4.36
CA LEU A 686 -24.72 -2.17 4.32
C LEU A 686 -23.72 -2.78 3.34
N LYS A 687 -23.60 -4.11 3.30
CA LYS A 687 -22.75 -4.80 2.33
C LYS A 687 -23.12 -4.44 0.90
N ASN A 688 -24.41 -4.55 0.56
CA ASN A 688 -24.88 -4.22 -0.79
C ASN A 688 -24.66 -2.75 -1.14
N LYS A 689 -24.79 -1.83 -0.18
CA LYS A 689 -24.55 -0.40 -0.38
C LYS A 689 -23.06 -0.09 -0.56
N VAL A 690 -22.19 -0.68 0.27
CA VAL A 690 -20.72 -0.56 0.16
C VAL A 690 -20.23 -1.14 -1.17
N GLU A 691 -20.71 -2.30 -1.60
CA GLU A 691 -20.34 -2.91 -2.88
C GLU A 691 -20.80 -2.09 -4.11
N ARG A 692 -21.79 -1.20 -3.95
CA ARG A 692 -22.29 -0.34 -5.03
C ARG A 692 -21.54 0.99 -5.14
N ASP A 693 -21.12 1.55 -4.01
CA ASP A 693 -20.53 2.89 -3.93
C ASP A 693 -18.98 2.89 -3.96
N VAL A 694 -18.34 1.72 -3.83
CA VAL A 694 -16.87 1.48 -3.94
C VAL A 694 -16.53 0.89 -5.32
#